data_AF-A0A7C8EC01-F1
#
_entry.id   AF-A0A7C8EC01-F1
#
_cell.length_a   1.000
_cell.length_b   1.000
_cell.length_c   1.000
_cell.angle_alpha   90.00
_cell.angle_beta   90.00
_cell.angle_gamma   90.00
#
_symmetry.space_group_name_H-M   'P 1'
#
loop_
_entity.id
_entity.type
_entity.pdbx_description
1 polymer ?
#
loop_
_entity_poly.entity_id
_entity_poly.type
_entity_poly.pdbx_seq_one_letter_code
_entity_poly.pdbx_strand_id
1 'polypeptide(L)'
;MKKGIFFGFILSAVLFCSVFAWEDPPGFSWNNPNARMPGTQPILGQVVLTGPENCLNCHGDYDQVVEPAFNWIGSMMAQSARDPVFWACFTVAMQDAIWGLGSPDAGDLCLRCHFPDGWLTGESDPPNASDMAGTDYDGVHCDFCHRMWDPFFETTFDGTRESDDWEGYWGEAGNTGPGSGTLSQNRAEDTYNIDVEKTIDITEKSVIKFLSGELFYNSSHLPVYPTYIEAGGGQYFVSDDGAKRGGWADDVANHSTLYSRFHKSKYYCGACHDVSNPALANLGLAGLQDQSGGQHLISEQYPAFRYFHIERTSSEFMLSAYAQTPGSATNPEYESLSGGIDWAGKCQDCHMPEVTGYASNRSFSPLRPDDSTEHPNEGMPIHDFSGGNPWTLEILASLDASGPNYDPNNIQILDKGPAVLTLDLDAGLSPKDYGLTIKAGSQRAKHSLQMAATLKDLAYSSYEGLSFKLQNNTGHKLITGFPEGRRTFVNVKAYSDDRSLIYQVNPYDYSVGTLKGLPHSHSSPALGPNESYVEELVYEVHFQSDLTGEQETFHSALATSRAKDNRIPPKGFDIANAAERLSEPVFHGHSEPNYYTADEYAGGYDAVELWLPPDANYVSVTLYFQGTTREYMEFLRDEINGDATSLSSPTPSGEANAYIVQTDPFFSALKEWGNTVWDLWYHNHGLDGSGASVEGIVPLAMVTASMGELEFIPLSCDFQPDGRIDTDDLIVIAGQWLQAGEGLSADIVGNDNIVNQRDLAALLENWLKGTQAYQ
;
A
#
# COMPACT_ATOMS: atom_id res chain seq x y z
N MET A 1 -54.89 -67.45 -10.23
CA MET A 1 -54.66 -66.15 -10.89
C MET A 1 -53.16 -65.85 -10.73
N LYS A 2 -52.34 -66.21 -11.70
CA LYS A 2 -51.84 -65.44 -12.87
C LYS A 2 -50.64 -64.51 -12.52
N LYS A 3 -49.46 -64.99 -12.93
CA LYS A 3 -48.24 -64.32 -13.42
C LYS A 3 -47.71 -63.07 -12.69
N GLY A 4 -46.46 -63.15 -12.20
CA GLY A 4 -45.55 -62.03 -12.02
C GLY A 4 -44.22 -62.35 -12.69
N ILE A 5 -43.81 -61.50 -13.63
CA ILE A 5 -42.66 -61.63 -14.53
C ILE A 5 -41.39 -61.16 -13.80
N PHE A 6 -40.30 -61.92 -13.94
CA PHE A 6 -38.94 -61.53 -13.53
C PHE A 6 -38.39 -60.51 -14.54
N PHE A 7 -37.98 -59.32 -14.07
CA PHE A 7 -37.11 -58.40 -14.80
C PHE A 7 -35.81 -58.25 -14.02
N GLY A 8 -34.68 -58.52 -14.68
CA GLY A 8 -33.35 -58.38 -14.11
C GLY A 8 -32.95 -56.93 -13.97
N PHE A 9 -32.35 -56.59 -12.83
CA PHE A 9 -31.64 -55.33 -12.63
C PHE A 9 -30.16 -55.54 -12.95
N ILE A 10 -29.66 -54.72 -13.87
CA ILE A 10 -28.22 -54.50 -14.11
C ILE A 10 -27.71 -53.65 -12.94
N LEU A 11 -26.76 -54.18 -12.19
CA LEU A 11 -26.09 -53.47 -11.10
C LEU A 11 -24.94 -52.64 -11.72
N SER A 12 -25.16 -51.35 -11.90
CA SER A 12 -24.08 -50.39 -12.19
C SER A 12 -23.36 -50.08 -10.89
N ALA A 13 -22.10 -50.51 -10.77
CA ALA A 13 -21.24 -50.11 -9.66
C ALA A 13 -20.82 -48.65 -9.85
N VAL A 14 -21.41 -47.76 -9.06
CA VAL A 14 -20.95 -46.39 -8.89
C VAL A 14 -19.78 -46.45 -7.89
N LEU A 15 -18.56 -46.15 -8.37
CA LEU A 15 -17.45 -45.80 -7.50
C LEU A 15 -17.83 -44.52 -6.76
N PHE A 16 -18.10 -44.63 -5.46
CA PHE A 16 -18.08 -43.48 -4.58
C PHE A 16 -16.61 -43.05 -4.41
N CYS A 17 -16.19 -41.98 -5.08
CA CYS A 17 -15.09 -41.18 -4.58
C CYS A 17 -15.62 -40.49 -3.33
N SER A 18 -15.12 -40.90 -2.16
CA SER A 18 -15.27 -40.15 -0.92
C SER A 18 -14.56 -38.82 -1.09
N VAL A 19 -15.34 -37.76 -1.27
CA VAL A 19 -14.89 -36.37 -1.21
C VAL A 19 -14.59 -36.09 0.25
N PHE A 20 -13.32 -35.90 0.60
CA PHE A 20 -12.99 -35.27 1.87
C PHE A 20 -13.38 -33.79 1.72
N ALA A 21 -14.55 -33.42 2.23
CA ALA A 21 -14.69 -32.05 2.71
C ALA A 21 -13.64 -31.87 3.80
N TRP A 22 -13.03 -30.69 3.88
CA TRP A 22 -12.30 -30.25 5.05
C TRP A 22 -13.28 -30.30 6.23
N GLU A 23 -13.38 -31.46 6.88
CA GLU A 23 -14.03 -31.58 8.18
C GLU A 23 -13.06 -30.92 9.14
N ASP A 24 -13.41 -29.71 9.58
CA ASP A 24 -12.65 -29.02 10.61
C ASP A 24 -12.32 -30.00 11.74
N PRO A 25 -11.14 -29.90 12.37
CA PRO A 25 -11.04 -30.41 13.73
C PRO A 25 -12.24 -29.85 14.53
N PRO A 26 -12.71 -30.49 15.60
CA PRO A 26 -13.99 -30.14 16.26
C PRO A 26 -14.08 -28.74 16.93
N GLY A 27 -13.42 -27.70 16.41
CA GLY A 27 -13.59 -26.29 16.71
C GLY A 27 -13.32 -25.42 15.47
N PHE A 28 -13.89 -24.22 15.49
CA PHE A 28 -13.81 -23.17 14.45
C PHE A 28 -12.37 -22.81 14.02
N SER A 29 -12.18 -22.37 12.76
CA SER A 29 -10.87 -22.06 12.14
C SER A 29 -9.97 -21.16 13.00
N TRP A 30 -10.55 -20.14 13.63
CA TRP A 30 -9.86 -19.15 14.46
C TRP A 30 -9.28 -19.67 15.79
N ASN A 31 -9.60 -20.91 16.17
CA ASN A 31 -8.96 -21.63 17.28
C ASN A 31 -7.88 -22.61 16.80
N ASN A 32 -7.54 -22.60 15.51
CA ASN A 32 -6.42 -23.37 15.02
C ASN A 32 -5.11 -22.79 15.58
N PRO A 33 -4.27 -23.60 16.27
CA PRO A 33 -3.00 -23.13 16.82
C PRO A 33 -2.04 -22.55 15.78
N ASN A 34 -2.18 -22.92 14.50
CA ASN A 34 -1.34 -22.39 13.43
C ASN A 34 -1.67 -20.92 13.14
N ALA A 35 -2.95 -20.56 13.01
CA ALA A 35 -3.37 -19.21 12.62
C ALA A 35 -3.69 -18.28 13.82
N ARG A 36 -3.78 -18.83 15.03
CA ARG A 36 -4.16 -18.09 16.23
C ARG A 36 -3.15 -17.00 16.60
N MET A 37 -3.68 -15.81 16.93
CA MET A 37 -2.94 -14.65 17.45
C MET A 37 -3.75 -13.96 18.57
N PRO A 38 -3.11 -13.10 19.40
CA PRO A 38 -3.79 -12.22 20.35
C PRO A 38 -4.82 -11.29 19.71
N GLY A 39 -5.58 -10.60 20.58
CA GLY A 39 -6.64 -9.67 20.18
C GLY A 39 -8.04 -10.26 20.25
N THR A 40 -9.03 -9.49 19.82
CA THR A 40 -10.44 -9.90 19.80
C THR A 40 -10.66 -10.98 18.74
N GLN A 41 -11.36 -12.04 19.12
CA GLN A 41 -11.59 -13.21 18.28
C GLN A 41 -13.08 -13.30 17.91
N PRO A 42 -13.42 -13.93 16.78
CA PRO A 42 -14.78 -14.33 16.41
C PRO A 42 -15.41 -15.10 17.56
N ILE A 43 -16.40 -14.48 18.18
CA ILE A 43 -17.27 -15.13 19.14
C ILE A 43 -18.67 -14.63 18.80
N LEU A 44 -19.49 -15.54 18.25
CA LEU A 44 -20.82 -15.24 17.73
C LEU A 44 -21.61 -14.35 18.71
N GLY A 45 -21.88 -13.10 18.29
CA GLY A 45 -22.67 -12.13 19.04
C GLY A 45 -21.97 -11.43 20.20
N GLN A 46 -20.64 -11.57 20.36
CA GLN A 46 -19.86 -10.85 21.37
C GLN A 46 -19.57 -9.41 20.95
N VAL A 47 -19.04 -9.23 19.75
CA VAL A 47 -18.83 -7.90 19.15
C VAL A 47 -19.65 -7.87 17.87
N VAL A 48 -20.71 -7.05 17.89
CA VAL A 48 -21.54 -6.81 16.70
C VAL A 48 -21.30 -5.37 16.31
N LEU A 49 -20.74 -5.16 15.13
CA LEU A 49 -20.53 -3.81 14.61
C LEU A 49 -21.81 -3.28 13.97
N THR A 50 -21.90 -1.97 13.93
CA THR A 50 -22.96 -1.25 13.23
C THR A 50 -22.46 -0.87 11.85
N GLY A 51 -23.29 -1.14 10.84
CA GLY A 51 -23.02 -0.76 9.46
C GLY A 51 -22.73 0.74 9.30
N PRO A 52 -21.80 1.11 8.41
CA PRO A 52 -21.35 2.50 8.23
C PRO A 52 -22.49 3.45 7.83
N GLU A 53 -23.54 2.97 7.17
CA GLU A 53 -24.72 3.76 6.76
C GLU A 53 -25.39 4.49 7.94
N ASN A 54 -25.30 3.93 9.15
CA ASN A 54 -25.84 4.55 10.36
C ASN A 54 -25.03 5.78 10.81
N CYS A 55 -23.77 5.89 10.38
CA CYS A 55 -22.88 7.00 10.69
C CYS A 55 -23.02 8.14 9.67
N LEU A 56 -23.29 7.80 8.40
CA LEU A 56 -23.28 8.75 7.28
C LEU A 56 -24.36 9.84 7.38
N ASN A 57 -25.43 9.60 8.13
CA ASN A 57 -26.50 10.58 8.36
C ASN A 57 -26.04 11.85 9.12
N CYS A 58 -24.93 11.76 9.87
CA CYS A 58 -24.32 12.87 10.60
C CYS A 58 -22.94 13.20 10.04
N HIS A 59 -22.18 12.19 9.63
CA HIS A 59 -20.77 12.31 9.26
C HIS A 59 -20.54 12.42 7.74
N GLY A 60 -21.59 12.73 6.96
CA GLY A 60 -21.50 12.95 5.52
C GLY A 60 -22.54 13.94 4.97
N ASP A 61 -22.40 14.25 3.69
CA ASP A 61 -23.28 15.12 2.89
C ASP A 61 -23.42 16.56 3.42
N TYR A 62 -22.33 17.14 3.92
CA TYR A 62 -22.25 18.55 4.33
C TYR A 62 -21.02 19.31 3.79
N ASP A 63 -19.87 18.66 3.64
CA ASP A 63 -18.66 19.25 3.04
C ASP A 63 -17.67 18.14 2.62
N GLN A 64 -17.64 17.79 1.33
CA GLN A 64 -16.81 16.71 0.79
C GLN A 64 -15.30 16.91 0.98
N VAL A 65 -14.84 18.13 1.27
CA VAL A 65 -13.42 18.41 1.50
C VAL A 65 -12.97 17.91 2.87
N VAL A 66 -13.84 18.02 3.89
CA VAL A 66 -13.47 17.78 5.29
C VAL A 66 -14.31 16.69 5.96
N GLU A 67 -15.46 16.34 5.42
CA GLU A 67 -16.34 15.34 6.03
C GLU A 67 -15.71 13.94 6.01
N PRO A 68 -15.95 13.13 7.06
CA PRO A 68 -15.44 11.76 7.10
C PRO A 68 -15.96 10.87 5.96
N ALA A 69 -17.25 10.93 5.65
CA ALA A 69 -17.91 9.99 4.73
C ALA A 69 -17.27 9.95 3.33
N PHE A 70 -17.16 11.09 2.66
CA PHE A 70 -16.64 11.17 1.30
C PHE A 70 -15.20 10.66 1.20
N ASN A 71 -14.36 11.03 2.16
CA ASN A 71 -12.95 10.63 2.16
C ASN A 71 -12.80 9.14 2.47
N TRP A 72 -13.50 8.63 3.48
CA TRP A 72 -13.45 7.23 3.89
C TRP A 72 -13.99 6.29 2.81
N ILE A 73 -15.17 6.55 2.23
CA ILE A 73 -15.77 5.69 1.18
C ILE A 73 -14.82 5.53 -0.01
N GLY A 74 -14.11 6.60 -0.37
CA GLY A 74 -13.16 6.60 -1.47
C GLY A 74 -11.80 5.95 -1.15
N SER A 75 -11.55 5.59 0.11
CA SER A 75 -10.26 5.03 0.55
C SER A 75 -10.15 3.52 0.30
N MET A 76 -8.91 3.01 0.25
CA MET A 76 -8.68 1.56 0.21
C MET A 76 -9.11 0.84 1.48
N MET A 77 -9.25 1.52 2.62
CA MET A 77 -9.73 0.92 3.86
C MET A 77 -11.19 0.47 3.72
N ALA A 78 -12.05 1.35 3.20
CA ALA A 78 -13.46 1.06 2.91
C ALA A 78 -13.66 0.05 1.76
N GLN A 79 -12.64 -0.10 0.91
CA GLN A 79 -12.66 -0.99 -0.26
C GLN A 79 -11.75 -2.23 -0.09
N SER A 80 -11.25 -2.49 1.12
CA SER A 80 -10.26 -3.55 1.37
C SER A 80 -10.78 -4.94 1.01
N ALA A 81 -12.05 -5.23 1.33
CA ALA A 81 -12.75 -6.46 0.94
C ALA A 81 -13.00 -6.61 -0.58
N ARG A 82 -12.86 -5.52 -1.36
CA ARG A 82 -13.19 -5.47 -2.79
C ARG A 82 -11.95 -5.40 -3.68
N ASP A 83 -10.75 -5.58 -3.12
CA ASP A 83 -9.50 -5.55 -3.89
C ASP A 83 -9.30 -6.88 -4.67
N PRO A 84 -9.28 -6.88 -6.02
CA PRO A 84 -9.11 -8.09 -6.81
C PRO A 84 -7.72 -8.74 -6.63
N VAL A 85 -6.70 -7.97 -6.26
CA VAL A 85 -5.36 -8.53 -5.98
C VAL A 85 -5.38 -9.31 -4.68
N PHE A 86 -6.08 -8.79 -3.66
CA PHE A 86 -6.28 -9.47 -2.40
C PHE A 86 -6.91 -10.84 -2.64
N TRP A 87 -8.01 -10.92 -3.40
CA TRP A 87 -8.71 -12.19 -3.61
C TRP A 87 -7.87 -13.27 -4.31
N ALA A 88 -7.08 -12.87 -5.31
CA ALA A 88 -6.16 -13.78 -5.98
C ALA A 88 -5.02 -14.22 -5.05
N CYS A 89 -4.38 -13.28 -4.34
CA CYS A 89 -3.34 -13.58 -3.36
C CYS A 89 -3.84 -14.46 -2.22
N PHE A 90 -5.02 -14.15 -1.65
CA PHE A 90 -5.71 -14.93 -0.63
C PHE A 90 -5.96 -16.38 -1.06
N THR A 91 -6.37 -16.58 -2.33
CA THR A 91 -6.57 -17.92 -2.90
C THR A 91 -5.26 -18.70 -2.96
N VAL A 92 -4.17 -18.07 -3.43
CA VAL A 92 -2.84 -18.70 -3.47
C VAL A 92 -2.30 -18.96 -2.06
N ALA A 93 -2.45 -18.01 -1.12
CA ALA A 93 -2.01 -18.18 0.27
C ALA A 93 -2.69 -19.35 0.97
N MET A 94 -3.98 -19.61 0.69
CA MET A 94 -4.67 -20.80 1.19
C MET A 94 -4.16 -22.08 0.51
N GLN A 95 -3.93 -22.08 -0.80
CA GLN A 95 -3.30 -23.20 -1.53
C GLN A 95 -1.93 -23.55 -0.93
N ASP A 96 -1.12 -22.52 -0.67
CA ASP A 96 0.20 -22.60 -0.06
C ASP A 96 0.13 -23.18 1.35
N ALA A 97 -0.80 -22.71 2.16
CA ALA A 97 -1.02 -23.22 3.51
C ALA A 97 -1.44 -24.70 3.48
N ILE A 98 -2.26 -25.13 2.52
CA ILE A 98 -2.60 -26.56 2.37
C ILE A 98 -1.36 -27.37 1.95
N TRP A 99 -0.55 -26.84 1.03
CA TRP A 99 0.68 -27.49 0.61
C TRP A 99 1.68 -27.66 1.77
N GLY A 100 1.90 -26.61 2.56
CA GLY A 100 2.91 -26.60 3.63
C GLY A 100 2.41 -27.16 4.96
N LEU A 101 1.19 -26.82 5.35
CA LEU A 101 0.63 -27.05 6.68
C LEU A 101 -0.51 -28.08 6.69
N GLY A 102 -1.08 -28.37 5.52
CA GLY A 102 -2.22 -29.26 5.42
C GLY A 102 -3.51 -28.64 5.95
N SER A 103 -3.65 -27.30 5.92
CA SER A 103 -4.90 -26.57 6.20
C SER A 103 -4.96 -25.23 5.45
N PRO A 104 -6.16 -24.70 5.11
CA PRO A 104 -6.30 -23.40 4.44
C PRO A 104 -6.14 -22.19 5.38
N ASP A 105 -5.88 -22.39 6.68
CA ASP A 105 -6.06 -21.38 7.73
C ASP A 105 -5.15 -20.14 7.64
N ALA A 106 -4.20 -20.07 6.69
CA ALA A 106 -3.57 -18.80 6.36
C ALA A 106 -4.60 -17.74 5.92
N GLY A 107 -5.78 -18.17 5.44
CA GLY A 107 -6.88 -17.29 5.10
C GLY A 107 -7.37 -16.42 6.27
N ASP A 108 -7.39 -16.94 7.50
CA ASP A 108 -7.85 -16.20 8.68
C ASP A 108 -7.07 -14.89 8.89
N LEU A 109 -5.76 -14.90 8.65
CA LEU A 109 -4.92 -13.70 8.77
C LEU A 109 -5.40 -12.61 7.81
N CYS A 110 -5.76 -12.99 6.58
CA CYS A 110 -6.22 -12.07 5.57
C CYS A 110 -7.62 -11.53 5.89
N LEU A 111 -8.54 -12.40 6.33
CA LEU A 111 -9.91 -12.01 6.67
C LEU A 111 -9.99 -11.06 7.86
N ARG A 112 -9.11 -11.21 8.87
CA ARG A 112 -9.02 -10.27 10.00
C ARG A 112 -8.88 -8.81 9.56
N CYS A 113 -8.08 -8.55 8.54
CA CYS A 113 -7.75 -7.19 8.09
C CYS A 113 -8.69 -6.69 7.00
N HIS A 114 -9.16 -7.57 6.10
CA HIS A 114 -10.01 -7.19 4.97
C HIS A 114 -11.52 -7.24 5.28
N PHE A 115 -11.93 -8.02 6.29
CA PHE A 115 -13.31 -8.21 6.72
C PHE A 115 -13.43 -8.15 8.25
N PRO A 116 -13.06 -7.04 8.90
CA PRO A 116 -13.08 -6.98 10.36
C PRO A 116 -14.48 -7.19 10.96
N ASP A 117 -15.56 -6.77 10.29
CA ASP A 117 -16.94 -7.06 10.72
C ASP A 117 -17.20 -8.57 10.71
N GLY A 118 -17.11 -9.20 9.52
CA GLY A 118 -17.26 -10.64 9.33
C GLY A 118 -16.33 -11.50 10.19
N TRP A 119 -15.11 -11.01 10.49
CA TRP A 119 -14.22 -11.64 11.45
C TRP A 119 -14.78 -11.59 12.88
N LEU A 120 -15.29 -10.46 13.33
CA LEU A 120 -15.80 -10.31 14.70
C LEU A 120 -17.15 -11.01 14.89
N THR A 121 -17.99 -11.06 13.86
CA THR A 121 -19.30 -11.71 13.85
C THR A 121 -19.23 -13.22 13.64
N GLY A 122 -18.10 -13.75 13.13
CA GLY A 122 -17.86 -15.17 12.90
C GLY A 122 -18.18 -15.65 11.48
N GLU A 123 -18.53 -14.76 10.56
CA GLU A 123 -18.74 -15.05 9.12
C GLU A 123 -17.42 -15.37 8.39
N SER A 124 -16.27 -15.13 9.03
CA SER A 124 -14.96 -15.57 8.56
C SER A 124 -14.70 -17.09 8.59
N ASP A 125 -15.62 -17.88 9.14
CA ASP A 125 -15.59 -19.35 9.08
C ASP A 125 -16.77 -19.83 8.20
N PRO A 126 -16.51 -20.51 7.07
CA PRO A 126 -15.22 -21.06 6.62
C PRO A 126 -14.18 -20.01 6.17
N PRO A 127 -12.87 -20.32 6.27
CA PRO A 127 -11.77 -19.39 5.98
C PRO A 127 -11.61 -19.04 4.50
N ASN A 128 -12.53 -19.48 3.62
CA ASN A 128 -12.61 -19.10 2.21
C ASN A 128 -13.53 -17.88 1.97
N ALA A 129 -14.07 -17.27 3.03
CA ALA A 129 -14.97 -16.12 2.99
C ALA A 129 -16.33 -16.36 2.31
N SER A 130 -16.77 -17.62 2.15
CA SER A 130 -18.05 -17.92 1.49
C SER A 130 -19.29 -17.40 2.23
N ASP A 131 -19.15 -17.13 3.53
CA ASP A 131 -20.24 -16.73 4.41
C ASP A 131 -20.28 -15.20 4.61
N MET A 132 -19.32 -14.44 4.07
CA MET A 132 -19.30 -12.97 4.14
C MET A 132 -20.51 -12.37 3.42
N ALA A 133 -21.14 -11.38 4.05
CA ALA A 133 -22.34 -10.73 3.53
C ALA A 133 -22.46 -9.26 3.96
N GLY A 134 -23.30 -8.50 3.26
CA GLY A 134 -23.71 -7.17 3.71
C GLY A 134 -22.52 -6.23 4.01
N THR A 135 -22.43 -5.75 5.25
CA THR A 135 -21.44 -4.76 5.70
C THR A 135 -20.02 -5.32 5.83
N ASP A 136 -19.84 -6.64 5.78
CA ASP A 136 -18.52 -7.27 5.72
C ASP A 136 -17.70 -6.73 4.54
N TYR A 137 -18.37 -6.46 3.43
CA TYR A 137 -17.75 -5.91 2.22
C TYR A 137 -17.37 -4.43 2.35
N ASP A 138 -17.82 -3.71 3.37
CA ASP A 138 -17.41 -2.32 3.64
C ASP A 138 -16.03 -2.23 4.31
N GLY A 139 -15.36 -3.38 4.48
CA GLY A 139 -13.96 -3.47 4.87
C GLY A 139 -13.70 -2.87 6.24
N VAL A 140 -12.66 -2.04 6.34
CA VAL A 140 -12.34 -1.31 7.57
C VAL A 140 -13.23 -0.07 7.64
N HIS A 141 -14.25 -0.12 8.50
CA HIS A 141 -15.29 0.91 8.59
C HIS A 141 -15.38 1.57 9.99
N CYS A 142 -16.22 2.61 10.08
CA CYS A 142 -16.26 3.54 11.20
C CYS A 142 -16.42 2.86 12.57
N ASP A 143 -17.37 1.93 12.71
CA ASP A 143 -17.66 1.31 14.00
C ASP A 143 -16.51 0.39 14.46
N PHE A 144 -15.80 -0.25 13.54
CA PHE A 144 -14.61 -1.03 13.86
C PHE A 144 -13.52 -0.12 14.44
N CYS A 145 -13.08 0.89 13.68
CA CYS A 145 -12.01 1.80 14.08
C CYS A 145 -12.33 2.49 15.41
N HIS A 146 -13.54 3.05 15.53
CA HIS A 146 -13.99 3.77 16.72
C HIS A 146 -14.41 2.86 17.88
N ARG A 147 -14.19 1.55 17.80
CA ARG A 147 -14.32 0.62 18.94
C ARG A 147 -13.01 -0.04 19.31
N MET A 148 -11.93 0.22 18.57
CA MET A 148 -10.60 -0.26 18.94
C MET A 148 -10.12 0.38 20.25
N TRP A 149 -9.48 -0.42 21.09
CA TRP A 149 -8.88 0.02 22.35
C TRP A 149 -7.43 -0.46 22.46
N ASP A 150 -6.65 0.21 23.31
CA ASP A 150 -5.21 0.01 23.42
C ASP A 150 -4.90 -1.21 24.32
N PRO A 151 -4.23 -2.26 23.83
CA PRO A 151 -3.80 -3.36 24.69
C PRO A 151 -2.72 -2.96 25.71
N PHE A 152 -2.20 -1.74 25.63
CA PHE A 152 -1.21 -1.18 26.54
C PHE A 152 -1.74 0.08 27.26
N PHE A 153 -3.06 0.18 27.40
CA PHE A 153 -3.76 1.34 27.97
C PHE A 153 -3.20 1.79 29.33
N GLU A 154 -2.73 0.87 30.18
CA GLU A 154 -2.10 1.18 31.47
C GLU A 154 -0.91 2.14 31.30
N THR A 155 0.03 1.77 30.42
CA THR A 155 1.24 2.56 30.14
C THR A 155 0.97 3.80 29.26
N THR A 156 -0.11 3.80 28.50
CA THR A 156 -0.55 4.99 27.75
C THR A 156 -1.22 6.01 28.66
N PHE A 157 -1.97 5.54 29.65
CA PHE A 157 -2.64 6.38 30.64
C PHE A 157 -1.64 7.10 31.55
N ASP A 158 -0.58 6.41 31.98
CA ASP A 158 0.45 6.98 32.86
C ASP A 158 1.56 7.77 32.15
N GLY A 159 1.61 7.70 30.80
CA GLY A 159 2.56 8.43 29.96
C GLY A 159 3.88 7.70 29.71
N THR A 160 4.04 6.45 30.18
CA THR A 160 5.28 5.69 30.03
C THR A 160 5.42 4.96 28.70
N ARG A 161 4.31 4.81 27.95
CA ARG A 161 4.29 4.12 26.64
C ARG A 161 4.93 4.93 25.52
N GLU A 162 4.53 6.19 25.38
CA GLU A 162 4.94 7.07 24.27
C GLU A 162 5.55 8.37 24.75
N SER A 163 4.83 9.08 25.63
CA SER A 163 5.24 10.39 26.15
C SER A 163 4.40 10.79 27.36
N ASP A 164 5.04 11.47 28.32
CA ASP A 164 4.40 12.26 29.37
C ASP A 164 4.24 13.75 28.98
N ASP A 165 4.57 14.10 27.74
CA ASP A 165 4.28 15.41 27.13
C ASP A 165 2.81 15.51 26.73
N TRP A 166 1.94 15.77 27.71
CA TRP A 166 0.50 15.87 27.51
C TRP A 166 0.09 17.04 26.62
N GLU A 167 0.74 18.20 26.75
CA GLU A 167 0.40 19.39 25.96
C GLU A 167 0.92 19.31 24.52
N GLY A 168 2.16 18.80 24.33
CA GLY A 168 2.79 18.74 23.01
C GLY A 168 2.38 17.49 22.23
N TYR A 169 2.77 16.31 22.69
CA TYR A 169 2.52 15.05 21.97
C TYR A 169 1.04 14.68 21.92
N TRP A 170 0.33 14.84 23.03
CA TRP A 170 -1.09 14.47 23.13
C TRP A 170 -2.05 15.64 22.89
N GLY A 171 -1.55 16.87 22.67
CA GLY A 171 -2.40 18.05 22.40
C GLY A 171 -3.37 18.44 23.52
N GLU A 172 -3.19 17.92 24.74
CA GLU A 172 -4.11 18.10 25.87
C GLU A 172 -3.75 19.37 26.66
N ALA A 173 -4.34 20.51 26.28
CA ALA A 173 -4.02 21.82 26.86
C ALA A 173 -4.19 21.87 28.38
N GLY A 174 -3.15 22.31 29.09
CA GLY A 174 -3.14 22.44 30.55
C GLY A 174 -3.07 21.11 31.30
N ASN A 175 -3.02 19.95 30.61
CA ASN A 175 -2.91 18.67 31.27
C ASN A 175 -1.49 18.45 31.81
N THR A 176 -1.40 17.99 33.05
CA THR A 176 -0.14 17.64 33.73
C THR A 176 -0.07 16.15 34.06
N GLY A 177 -0.94 15.34 33.45
CA GLY A 177 -1.01 13.90 33.59
C GLY A 177 -2.02 13.43 34.63
N PRO A 178 -1.97 12.14 35.02
CA PRO A 178 -2.88 11.55 36.00
C PRO A 178 -3.07 12.40 37.26
N GLY A 179 -4.32 12.76 37.55
CA GLY A 179 -4.71 13.61 38.70
C GLY A 179 -4.70 15.12 38.45
N SER A 180 -4.40 15.59 37.23
CA SER A 180 -4.45 17.02 36.87
C SER A 180 -5.85 17.64 37.00
N GLY A 181 -6.90 16.83 36.82
CA GLY A 181 -8.29 17.24 36.87
C GLY A 181 -8.79 18.01 35.63
N THR A 182 -7.98 18.12 34.57
CA THR A 182 -8.44 18.65 33.27
C THR A 182 -9.52 17.74 32.66
N LEU A 183 -10.31 18.26 31.72
CA LEU A 183 -11.35 17.43 31.10
C LEU A 183 -10.71 16.26 30.33
N SER A 184 -9.61 16.50 29.61
CA SER A 184 -8.85 15.44 28.92
C SER A 184 -8.41 14.34 29.88
N GLN A 185 -7.85 14.68 31.04
CA GLN A 185 -7.43 13.68 32.01
C GLN A 185 -8.62 12.91 32.62
N ASN A 186 -9.70 13.60 32.97
CA ASN A 186 -10.89 12.95 33.53
C ASN A 186 -11.55 12.00 32.51
N ARG A 187 -11.65 12.42 31.24
CA ARG A 187 -12.19 11.58 30.16
C ARG A 187 -11.25 10.41 29.82
N ALA A 188 -9.94 10.59 29.94
CA ALA A 188 -8.97 9.49 29.83
C ALA A 188 -9.13 8.49 30.99
N GLU A 189 -9.42 8.96 32.20
CA GLU A 189 -9.69 8.11 33.38
C GLU A 189 -10.99 7.31 33.23
N ASP A 190 -12.04 7.91 32.65
CA ASP A 190 -13.28 7.20 32.31
C ASP A 190 -13.01 6.03 31.35
N THR A 191 -12.25 6.28 30.28
CA THR A 191 -11.85 5.25 29.31
C THR A 191 -10.96 4.19 29.95
N TYR A 192 -9.99 4.60 30.78
CA TYR A 192 -9.10 3.70 31.52
C TYR A 192 -9.89 2.70 32.38
N ASN A 193 -10.87 3.19 33.15
CA ASN A 193 -11.68 2.33 34.02
C ASN A 193 -12.48 1.30 33.22
N ILE A 194 -12.98 1.66 32.05
CA ILE A 194 -13.67 0.74 31.14
C ILE A 194 -12.70 -0.31 30.59
N ASP A 195 -11.48 0.09 30.22
CA ASP A 195 -10.47 -0.83 29.69
C ASP A 195 -9.96 -1.80 30.76
N VAL A 196 -9.81 -1.36 32.02
CA VAL A 196 -9.55 -2.23 33.18
C VAL A 196 -10.59 -3.34 33.27
N GLU A 197 -11.89 -3.01 33.16
CA GLU A 197 -12.97 -4.00 33.23
C GLU A 197 -12.89 -5.07 32.12
N LYS A 198 -12.31 -4.74 30.96
CA LYS A 198 -12.12 -5.68 29.83
C LYS A 198 -10.95 -6.65 30.05
N THR A 199 -10.03 -6.35 30.95
CA THR A 199 -8.89 -7.22 31.26
C THR A 199 -9.15 -8.24 32.37
N ILE A 200 -10.25 -8.09 33.11
CA ILE A 200 -10.55 -8.90 34.29
C ILE A 200 -11.75 -9.82 34.07
N ASP A 201 -11.67 -11.04 34.61
CA ASP A 201 -12.69 -12.07 34.46
C ASP A 201 -13.89 -11.87 35.38
N ILE A 202 -14.64 -10.78 35.17
CA ILE A 202 -15.88 -10.50 35.93
C ILE A 202 -17.09 -11.13 35.23
N THR A 203 -17.09 -11.26 33.91
CA THR A 203 -18.27 -11.71 33.13
C THR A 203 -17.98 -12.81 32.10
N GLU A 204 -16.73 -13.31 31.97
CA GLU A 204 -16.19 -14.18 30.89
C GLU A 204 -16.36 -13.65 29.45
N LYS A 205 -17.25 -12.68 29.21
CA LYS A 205 -17.76 -12.31 27.88
C LYS A 205 -16.94 -11.31 27.09
N SER A 206 -15.99 -10.60 27.70
CA SER A 206 -15.22 -9.53 27.05
C SER A 206 -13.70 -9.71 27.23
N VAL A 207 -13.30 -10.82 27.83
CA VAL A 207 -11.92 -11.02 28.30
C VAL A 207 -11.07 -11.66 27.22
N ILE A 208 -9.93 -11.05 26.95
CA ILE A 208 -8.95 -11.58 25.99
C ILE A 208 -8.17 -12.74 26.65
N LYS A 209 -8.17 -13.87 25.96
CA LYS A 209 -7.55 -15.12 26.42
C LYS A 209 -6.57 -15.65 25.39
N PHE A 210 -5.49 -16.27 25.89
CA PHE A 210 -4.64 -17.15 25.11
C PHE A 210 -5.45 -18.34 24.60
N LEU A 211 -4.93 -19.05 23.59
CA LEU A 211 -5.54 -20.30 23.11
C LEU A 211 -5.72 -21.34 24.21
N SER A 212 -4.82 -21.35 25.20
CA SER A 212 -4.89 -22.21 26.39
C SER A 212 -6.13 -21.95 27.27
N GLY A 213 -6.82 -20.82 27.08
CA GLY A 213 -7.92 -20.34 27.91
C GLY A 213 -7.48 -19.50 29.11
N GLU A 214 -6.18 -19.32 29.31
CA GLU A 214 -5.63 -18.42 30.34
C GLU A 214 -5.77 -16.94 29.92
N LEU A 215 -5.77 -16.05 30.92
CA LEU A 215 -5.88 -14.61 30.69
C LEU A 215 -4.66 -14.07 29.97
N PHE A 216 -4.89 -13.25 28.94
CA PHE A 216 -3.82 -12.54 28.22
C PHE A 216 -3.14 -11.47 29.09
N TYR A 217 -3.88 -10.90 30.04
CA TYR A 217 -3.44 -9.86 30.95
C TYR A 217 -3.08 -10.40 32.34
N ASN A 218 -2.06 -9.81 32.96
CA ASN A 218 -1.68 -10.08 34.34
C ASN A 218 -2.47 -9.23 35.35
N SER A 219 -2.19 -9.37 36.65
CA SER A 219 -2.88 -8.62 37.72
C SER A 219 -2.63 -7.11 37.72
N SER A 220 -1.70 -6.63 36.90
CA SER A 220 -1.38 -5.21 36.68
C SER A 220 -1.92 -4.70 35.35
N HIS A 221 -2.84 -5.44 34.71
CA HIS A 221 -3.48 -5.06 33.45
C HIS A 221 -2.51 -4.89 32.27
N LEU A 222 -1.34 -5.52 32.35
CA LEU A 222 -0.36 -5.58 31.27
C LEU A 222 -0.40 -6.96 30.59
N PRO A 223 -0.07 -7.07 29.29
CA PRO A 223 0.16 -8.36 28.65
C PRO A 223 1.11 -9.23 29.49
N VAL A 224 0.81 -10.52 29.60
CA VAL A 224 1.57 -11.45 30.48
C VAL A 224 3.04 -11.53 30.07
N TYR A 225 3.35 -11.46 28.77
CA TYR A 225 4.71 -11.52 28.25
C TYR A 225 5.32 -10.13 28.07
N PRO A 226 6.42 -9.79 28.79
CA PRO A 226 7.11 -8.52 28.61
C PRO A 226 7.73 -8.33 27.22
N THR A 227 7.89 -9.42 26.46
CA THR A 227 8.34 -9.40 25.07
C THR A 227 7.25 -8.99 24.10
N TYR A 228 5.97 -9.13 24.46
CA TYR A 228 4.83 -8.66 23.68
C TYR A 228 4.66 -7.17 23.93
N ILE A 229 5.35 -6.36 23.12
CA ILE A 229 5.41 -4.90 23.32
C ILE A 229 4.62 -4.11 22.28
N GLU A 230 4.17 -4.75 21.20
CA GLU A 230 3.40 -4.13 20.12
C GLU A 230 2.34 -5.11 19.65
N ALA A 231 1.16 -4.60 19.30
CA ALA A 231 0.14 -5.37 18.60
C ALA A 231 0.28 -5.06 17.11
N GLY A 232 0.38 -6.08 16.27
CA GLY A 232 0.48 -5.95 14.82
C GLY A 232 -0.06 -7.17 14.10
N GLY A 233 -0.21 -7.10 12.79
CA GLY A 233 -0.70 -8.22 11.97
C GLY A 233 -2.14 -8.62 12.28
N GLY A 234 -3.03 -7.65 12.55
CA GLY A 234 -4.43 -7.92 12.85
C GLY A 234 -4.70 -8.36 14.29
N GLN A 235 -3.75 -8.10 15.20
CA GLN A 235 -3.90 -8.29 16.66
C GLN A 235 -4.66 -7.11 17.29
N TYR A 236 -5.80 -6.72 16.71
CA TYR A 236 -6.61 -5.62 17.23
C TYR A 236 -7.47 -6.03 18.42
N PHE A 237 -7.81 -5.04 19.25
CA PHE A 237 -8.63 -5.19 20.43
C PHE A 237 -9.85 -4.30 20.26
N VAL A 238 -11.02 -4.92 20.10
CA VAL A 238 -12.27 -4.22 19.79
C VAL A 238 -13.23 -4.36 20.96
N SER A 239 -13.81 -3.24 21.36
CA SER A 239 -14.74 -3.18 22.46
C SER A 239 -16.09 -3.79 22.09
N ASP A 240 -16.69 -4.53 23.02
CA ASP A 240 -18.05 -5.06 22.97
C ASP A 240 -19.12 -4.00 23.31
N ASP A 241 -18.74 -2.87 23.92
CA ASP A 241 -19.64 -1.74 24.14
C ASP A 241 -19.79 -0.87 22.89
N GLY A 242 -20.92 -0.16 22.79
CA GLY A 242 -21.24 0.66 21.62
C GLY A 242 -20.67 2.08 21.65
N ALA A 243 -19.91 2.48 22.68
CA ALA A 243 -19.37 3.83 22.78
C ALA A 243 -18.26 4.04 21.74
N LYS A 244 -18.30 5.20 21.06
CA LYS A 244 -17.33 5.55 20.02
C LYS A 244 -16.11 6.21 20.64
N ARG A 245 -14.93 5.65 20.38
CA ARG A 245 -13.63 6.12 20.84
C ARG A 245 -13.05 7.11 19.84
N GLY A 246 -12.45 8.20 20.33
CA GLY A 246 -11.88 9.24 19.47
C GLY A 246 -10.90 10.16 20.18
N GLY A 247 -10.21 10.99 19.39
CA GLY A 247 -9.08 11.81 19.84
C GLY A 247 -9.41 13.13 20.53
N TRP A 248 -10.68 13.44 20.84
CA TRP A 248 -11.05 14.70 21.52
C TRP A 248 -11.81 14.45 22.81
N ALA A 249 -11.43 15.18 23.86
CA ALA A 249 -12.04 15.08 25.19
C ALA A 249 -13.22 16.03 25.41
N ASP A 250 -13.35 17.05 24.58
CA ASP A 250 -14.43 18.05 24.57
C ASP A 250 -15.36 17.84 23.37
N ASP A 251 -15.57 16.58 22.97
CA ASP A 251 -16.52 16.19 21.94
C ASP A 251 -17.98 16.43 22.39
N VAL A 252 -18.87 16.67 21.42
CA VAL A 252 -20.32 16.79 21.65
C VAL A 252 -21.03 15.91 20.64
N ALA A 253 -21.69 14.85 21.10
CA ALA A 253 -22.29 13.82 20.25
C ALA A 253 -23.70 13.40 20.71
N ASN A 254 -24.47 12.84 19.77
CA ASN A 254 -25.80 12.23 20.03
C ASN A 254 -25.73 10.73 20.39
N HIS A 255 -24.53 10.19 20.50
CA HIS A 255 -24.24 8.82 20.92
C HIS A 255 -23.16 8.85 22.01
N SER A 256 -22.99 7.74 22.74
CA SER A 256 -21.93 7.64 23.75
C SER A 256 -20.55 7.73 23.11
N THR A 257 -19.63 8.41 23.80
CA THR A 257 -18.25 8.62 23.35
C THR A 257 -17.25 8.41 24.48
N LEU A 258 -16.04 8.02 24.11
CA LEU A 258 -14.89 7.83 24.99
C LEU A 258 -13.68 8.55 24.41
N TYR A 259 -12.97 9.30 25.25
CA TYR A 259 -11.71 9.91 24.84
C TYR A 259 -10.62 8.85 24.81
N SER A 260 -9.90 8.72 23.69
CA SER A 260 -8.94 7.65 23.46
C SER A 260 -7.63 8.21 22.94
N ARG A 261 -6.61 8.22 23.81
CA ARG A 261 -5.22 8.46 23.43
C ARG A 261 -4.73 7.44 22.39
N PHE A 262 -5.26 6.23 22.39
CA PHE A 262 -4.93 5.24 21.36
C PHE A 262 -5.19 5.75 19.94
N HIS A 263 -6.26 6.50 19.70
CA HIS A 263 -6.56 7.03 18.37
C HIS A 263 -5.58 8.13 17.92
N LYS A 264 -4.77 8.65 18.85
CA LYS A 264 -3.69 9.61 18.61
C LYS A 264 -2.30 8.95 18.65
N SER A 265 -2.24 7.67 19.01
CA SER A 265 -1.00 6.92 19.20
C SER A 265 -0.38 6.54 17.85
N LYS A 266 0.95 6.51 17.80
CA LYS A 266 1.68 5.94 16.65
C LYS A 266 1.49 4.42 16.51
N TYR A 267 1.01 3.75 17.56
CA TYR A 267 0.72 2.31 17.56
C TYR A 267 -0.65 1.95 16.97
N TYR A 268 -1.54 2.94 16.75
CA TYR A 268 -2.90 2.69 16.26
C TYR A 268 -2.92 1.99 14.90
N CYS A 269 -2.30 2.61 13.90
CA CYS A 269 -2.22 2.04 12.55
C CYS A 269 -1.36 0.78 12.51
N GLY A 270 -0.40 0.65 13.42
CA GLY A 270 0.48 -0.53 13.55
C GLY A 270 -0.26 -1.82 13.92
N ALA A 271 -1.43 -1.73 14.56
CA ALA A 271 -2.28 -2.89 14.85
C ALA A 271 -2.65 -3.70 13.60
N CYS A 272 -2.75 -3.02 12.45
CA CYS A 272 -2.98 -3.64 11.14
C CYS A 272 -1.71 -3.66 10.28
N HIS A 273 -0.91 -2.58 10.28
CA HIS A 273 0.18 -2.36 9.33
C HIS A 273 1.56 -2.88 9.78
N ASP A 274 1.61 -4.11 10.27
CA ASP A 274 2.86 -4.87 10.50
C ASP A 274 2.57 -6.38 10.43
N VAL A 275 2.33 -6.86 9.21
CA VAL A 275 1.74 -8.18 8.96
C VAL A 275 2.82 -9.24 8.86
N SER A 276 2.70 -10.25 9.72
CA SER A 276 3.67 -11.35 9.79
C SER A 276 2.97 -12.70 9.81
N ASN A 277 3.67 -13.74 9.40
CA ASN A 277 3.09 -15.08 9.24
C ASN A 277 3.06 -15.82 10.60
N PRO A 278 1.91 -15.88 11.30
CA PRO A 278 1.84 -16.53 12.61
C PRO A 278 1.97 -18.05 12.49
N ALA A 279 1.61 -18.64 11.34
CA ALA A 279 1.62 -20.09 11.15
C ALA A 279 3.04 -20.66 11.19
N LEU A 280 3.97 -20.05 10.46
CA LEU A 280 5.37 -20.46 10.54
C LEU A 280 5.96 -20.17 11.93
N ALA A 281 5.58 -19.06 12.56
CA ALA A 281 6.04 -18.71 13.90
C ALA A 281 5.59 -19.72 14.96
N ASN A 282 4.31 -20.10 14.94
CA ASN A 282 3.71 -21.03 15.90
C ASN A 282 4.19 -22.48 15.72
N LEU A 283 4.67 -22.83 14.52
CA LEU A 283 5.39 -24.08 14.26
C LEU A 283 6.86 -24.06 14.70
N GLY A 284 7.31 -22.96 15.30
CA GLY A 284 8.68 -22.80 15.81
C GLY A 284 9.71 -22.44 14.74
N LEU A 285 9.28 -22.11 13.52
CA LEU A 285 10.19 -21.76 12.41
C LEU A 285 10.73 -20.33 12.50
N ALA A 286 10.18 -19.49 13.39
CA ALA A 286 10.72 -18.16 13.67
C ALA A 286 12.04 -18.18 14.47
N GLY A 287 12.43 -19.32 15.07
CA GLY A 287 13.63 -19.42 15.91
C GLY A 287 13.56 -18.67 17.24
N LEU A 288 12.38 -18.13 17.60
CA LEU A 288 12.14 -17.44 18.87
C LEU A 288 12.07 -18.44 20.03
N GLN A 289 12.54 -18.03 21.20
CA GLN A 289 12.47 -18.86 22.41
C GLN A 289 11.03 -18.91 22.94
N ASP A 290 10.52 -20.11 23.20
CA ASP A 290 9.28 -20.26 23.94
C ASP A 290 9.49 -19.99 25.44
N GLN A 291 8.81 -18.97 25.95
CA GLN A 291 8.86 -18.52 27.35
C GLN A 291 7.85 -19.26 28.24
N SER A 292 6.86 -19.90 27.63
CA SER A 292 5.75 -20.57 28.30
C SER A 292 6.02 -22.06 28.59
N GLY A 293 7.01 -22.65 27.92
CA GLY A 293 7.27 -24.09 27.97
C GLY A 293 6.20 -24.92 27.26
N GLY A 294 5.65 -24.41 26.16
CA GLY A 294 4.67 -25.03 25.29
C GLY A 294 3.22 -24.77 25.66
N GLN A 295 2.95 -23.81 26.56
CA GLN A 295 1.60 -23.49 27.00
C GLN A 295 0.90 -22.48 26.09
N HIS A 296 1.63 -21.46 25.63
CA HIS A 296 1.10 -20.38 24.77
C HIS A 296 1.86 -20.35 23.45
N LEU A 297 1.22 -19.83 22.41
CA LEU A 297 1.79 -19.78 21.06
C LEU A 297 2.91 -18.74 20.96
N ILE A 298 3.81 -18.87 19.97
CA ILE A 298 4.87 -17.89 19.74
C ILE A 298 4.29 -16.52 19.37
N SER A 299 3.24 -16.50 18.52
CA SER A 299 2.49 -15.29 18.16
C SER A 299 1.77 -14.64 19.35
N GLU A 300 1.57 -15.36 20.45
CA GLU A 300 0.98 -14.85 21.69
C GLU A 300 2.02 -14.28 22.66
N GLN A 301 3.29 -14.55 22.42
CA GLN A 301 4.41 -14.15 23.28
C GLN A 301 5.23 -12.99 22.70
N TYR A 302 5.18 -12.80 21.38
CA TYR A 302 6.02 -11.83 20.66
C TYR A 302 5.18 -10.97 19.70
N PRO A 303 5.57 -9.70 19.48
CA PRO A 303 4.93 -8.84 18.51
C PRO A 303 5.24 -9.32 17.09
N ALA A 304 4.36 -8.97 16.14
CA ALA A 304 4.46 -9.41 14.74
C ALA A 304 5.84 -9.17 14.12
N PHE A 305 6.47 -8.04 14.40
CA PHE A 305 7.76 -7.69 13.81
C PHE A 305 8.91 -8.68 14.10
N ARG A 306 8.76 -9.55 15.12
CA ARG A 306 9.79 -10.50 15.57
C ARG A 306 9.86 -11.78 14.76
N TYR A 307 8.92 -12.03 13.85
CA TYR A 307 8.89 -13.22 12.99
C TYR A 307 8.59 -12.85 11.54
N PHE A 308 8.88 -13.75 10.60
CA PHE A 308 8.94 -13.42 9.17
C PHE A 308 7.62 -12.86 8.60
N HIS A 309 7.74 -11.98 7.62
CA HIS A 309 6.74 -10.98 7.29
C HIS A 309 6.12 -11.07 5.91
N ILE A 310 4.90 -10.56 5.85
CA ILE A 310 4.22 -10.20 4.61
C ILE A 310 4.43 -8.69 4.35
N GLU A 311 4.29 -7.84 5.36
CA GLU A 311 4.61 -6.40 5.25
C GLU A 311 5.22 -5.83 6.55
N ARG A 312 5.86 -4.65 6.45
CA ARG A 312 6.66 -4.04 7.53
C ARG A 312 6.43 -2.56 7.77
N THR A 313 5.32 -2.00 7.29
CA THR A 313 5.08 -0.55 7.29
C THR A 313 5.29 0.12 8.65
N SER A 314 4.68 -0.40 9.72
CA SER A 314 4.85 0.15 11.07
C SER A 314 6.27 -0.03 11.56
N SER A 315 6.89 -1.19 11.36
CA SER A 315 8.27 -1.42 11.73
C SER A 315 9.27 -0.49 11.03
N GLU A 316 9.06 -0.22 9.74
CA GLU A 316 9.85 0.76 8.99
C GLU A 316 9.65 2.18 9.53
N PHE A 317 8.42 2.54 9.89
CA PHE A 317 8.12 3.82 10.56
C PHE A 317 8.81 3.93 11.91
N MET A 318 8.72 2.88 12.74
CA MET A 318 9.29 2.84 14.08
C MET A 318 10.81 2.93 14.11
N LEU A 319 11.47 2.63 12.98
CA LEU A 319 12.91 2.81 12.79
C LEU A 319 13.28 4.21 12.28
N SER A 320 12.32 5.07 11.92
CA SER A 320 12.59 6.41 11.40
C SER A 320 12.84 7.45 12.50
N ALA A 321 13.35 8.62 12.10
CA ALA A 321 13.38 9.80 12.96
C ALA A 321 11.98 10.26 13.40
N TYR A 322 10.94 9.98 12.59
CA TYR A 322 9.57 10.42 12.86
C TYR A 322 8.91 9.65 13.99
N ALA A 323 9.29 8.39 14.21
CA ALA A 323 8.73 7.61 15.32
C ALA A 323 9.40 7.91 16.67
N GLN A 324 10.49 8.68 16.70
CA GLN A 324 11.08 9.15 17.96
C GLN A 324 10.11 10.12 18.62
N THR A 325 9.98 10.11 19.95
CA THR A 325 9.12 11.08 20.64
C THR A 325 9.87 12.41 20.80
N PRO A 326 9.30 13.59 20.43
CA PRO A 326 7.92 13.84 20.01
C PRO A 326 7.68 13.85 18.47
N GLY A 327 8.66 13.41 17.69
CA GLY A 327 8.65 13.33 16.25
C GLY A 327 9.87 14.02 15.66
N SER A 328 9.81 14.30 14.37
CA SER A 328 10.81 15.11 13.68
C SER A 328 10.15 15.99 12.63
N ALA A 329 10.82 17.11 12.30
CA ALA A 329 10.49 17.89 11.12
C ALA A 329 10.55 17.01 9.86
N THR A 330 9.54 17.16 9.00
CA THR A 330 9.47 16.50 7.68
C THR A 330 10.56 17.04 6.74
N ASN A 331 10.66 16.47 5.56
CA ASN A 331 11.54 17.04 4.54
C ASN A 331 10.95 18.36 4.04
N PRO A 332 11.76 19.41 3.81
CA PRO A 332 11.26 20.69 3.29
C PRO A 332 10.48 20.55 1.98
N GLU A 333 10.85 19.59 1.15
CA GLU A 333 10.15 19.26 -0.09
C GLU A 333 8.74 18.72 0.20
N TYR A 334 8.60 17.84 1.19
CA TYR A 334 7.31 17.30 1.61
C TYR A 334 6.42 18.38 2.23
N GLU A 335 6.96 19.24 3.11
CA GLU A 335 6.25 20.39 3.66
C GLU A 335 5.65 21.26 2.53
N SER A 336 6.46 21.56 1.50
CA SER A 336 6.00 22.33 0.34
C SER A 336 4.95 21.60 -0.50
N LEU A 337 5.08 20.29 -0.68
CA LEU A 337 4.19 19.49 -1.53
C LEU A 337 2.85 19.16 -0.85
N SER A 338 2.88 18.91 0.46
CA SER A 338 1.72 18.57 1.28
C SER A 338 0.83 19.76 1.63
N GLY A 339 1.28 20.98 1.36
CA GLY A 339 0.58 22.19 1.75
C GLY A 339 0.81 22.63 3.19
N GLY A 340 1.89 22.16 3.82
CA GLY A 340 2.37 22.67 5.12
C GLY A 340 2.57 21.64 6.23
N ILE A 341 2.63 20.34 5.93
CA ILE A 341 2.95 19.33 6.96
C ILE A 341 4.46 19.37 7.23
N ASP A 342 4.86 20.14 8.24
CA ASP A 342 6.26 20.41 8.61
C ASP A 342 6.80 19.50 9.72
N TRP A 343 5.93 18.72 10.38
CA TRP A 343 6.27 17.82 11.48
C TRP A 343 5.52 16.48 11.38
N ALA A 344 6.20 15.38 11.71
CA ALA A 344 5.58 14.06 11.83
C ALA A 344 6.11 13.31 13.06
N GLY A 345 5.17 12.77 13.84
CA GLY A 345 5.36 11.90 15.01
C GLY A 345 4.57 10.59 14.94
N LYS A 346 3.55 10.54 14.06
CA LYS A 346 2.60 9.42 13.92
C LYS A 346 2.15 9.25 12.47
N CYS A 347 1.70 8.05 12.10
CA CYS A 347 1.21 7.75 10.75
C CYS A 347 0.07 8.71 10.33
N GLN A 348 -0.77 9.09 11.28
CA GLN A 348 -1.91 9.97 11.11
C GLN A 348 -1.51 11.36 10.62
N ASP A 349 -0.32 11.87 10.95
CA ASP A 349 0.10 13.22 10.54
C ASP A 349 0.17 13.35 9.01
N CYS A 350 0.56 12.27 8.31
CA CYS A 350 0.64 12.24 6.85
C CYS A 350 -0.60 11.63 6.17
N HIS A 351 -1.26 10.65 6.81
CA HIS A 351 -2.37 9.88 6.21
C HIS A 351 -3.76 10.31 6.67
N MET A 352 -3.85 11.15 7.70
CA MET A 352 -5.06 11.79 8.21
C MET A 352 -4.80 13.26 8.52
N PRO A 353 -4.28 14.05 7.55
CA PRO A 353 -3.84 15.42 7.82
C PRO A 353 -4.99 16.24 8.40
N GLU A 354 -4.64 17.08 9.36
CA GLU A 354 -5.60 17.90 10.09
C GLU A 354 -6.02 19.12 9.28
N VAL A 355 -7.30 19.47 9.34
CA VAL A 355 -7.89 20.64 8.68
C VAL A 355 -8.86 21.35 9.60
N THR A 356 -9.13 22.62 9.33
CA THR A 356 -10.21 23.32 10.02
C THR A 356 -11.56 22.76 9.56
N GLY A 357 -12.35 22.17 10.46
CA GLY A 357 -13.59 21.51 10.06
C GLY A 357 -14.46 21.02 11.22
N TYR A 358 -15.71 20.69 10.88
CA TYR A 358 -16.67 20.05 11.78
C TYR A 358 -16.62 18.53 11.60
N ALA A 359 -16.83 17.79 12.68
CA ALA A 359 -16.87 16.33 12.66
C ALA A 359 -18.17 15.78 12.05
N SER A 360 -19.23 16.59 12.09
CA SER A 360 -20.57 16.20 11.65
C SER A 360 -21.39 17.40 11.21
N ASN A 361 -22.50 17.13 10.53
CA ASN A 361 -23.50 18.12 10.10
C ASN A 361 -24.37 18.68 11.25
N ARG A 362 -24.05 18.38 12.51
CA ARG A 362 -24.86 18.79 13.67
C ARG A 362 -24.46 20.19 14.14
N SER A 363 -25.46 21.02 14.46
CA SER A 363 -25.24 22.42 14.85
C SER A 363 -24.47 22.60 16.16
N PHE A 364 -24.34 21.55 16.96
CA PHE A 364 -23.56 21.54 18.21
C PHE A 364 -22.16 20.96 18.02
N SER A 365 -21.81 20.46 16.82
CA SER A 365 -20.47 19.96 16.54
C SER A 365 -19.49 21.13 16.69
N PRO A 366 -18.44 21.01 17.52
CA PRO A 366 -17.43 22.05 17.62
C PRO A 366 -16.67 22.18 16.28
N LEU A 367 -16.29 23.40 15.91
CA LEU A 367 -15.33 23.65 14.86
C LEU A 367 -13.92 23.36 15.41
N ARG A 368 -13.16 22.47 14.78
CA ARG A 368 -11.77 22.19 15.19
C ARG A 368 -10.79 22.98 14.33
N PRO A 369 -9.69 23.52 14.89
CA PRO A 369 -9.38 23.60 16.33
C PRO A 369 -10.16 24.69 17.08
N ASP A 370 -10.76 25.66 16.38
CA ASP A 370 -11.17 26.97 16.90
C ASP A 370 -12.08 26.97 18.14
N ASP A 371 -12.99 26.00 18.26
CA ASP A 371 -13.92 25.88 19.39
C ASP A 371 -13.42 24.94 20.50
N SER A 372 -12.24 24.34 20.34
CA SER A 372 -11.67 23.42 21.34
C SER A 372 -10.94 24.16 22.44
N THR A 373 -11.30 23.89 23.69
CA THR A 373 -10.49 24.34 24.83
C THR A 373 -9.47 23.30 25.26
N GLU A 374 -9.75 22.02 25.00
CA GLU A 374 -8.89 20.91 25.42
C GLU A 374 -7.83 20.54 24.37
N HIS A 375 -8.11 20.75 23.07
CA HIS A 375 -7.22 20.43 21.94
C HIS A 375 -7.11 21.65 20.99
N PRO A 376 -6.67 22.84 21.48
CA PRO A 376 -6.74 24.09 20.73
C PRO A 376 -5.75 24.21 19.56
N ASN A 377 -4.83 23.25 19.42
CA ASN A 377 -3.82 23.21 18.36
C ASN A 377 -4.10 22.11 17.33
N GLU A 378 -5.20 21.37 17.46
CA GLU A 378 -5.49 20.20 16.63
C GLU A 378 -6.77 20.37 15.81
N GLY A 379 -6.64 20.20 14.49
CA GLY A 379 -7.75 20.26 13.56
C GLY A 379 -8.59 18.97 13.53
N MET A 380 -9.54 18.94 12.60
CA MET A 380 -10.27 17.73 12.22
C MET A 380 -9.38 16.88 11.30
N PRO A 381 -9.06 15.62 11.63
CA PRO A 381 -8.34 14.70 10.77
C PRO A 381 -9.22 14.28 9.59
N ILE A 382 -8.70 14.46 8.39
CA ILE A 382 -9.37 13.95 7.20
C ILE A 382 -9.27 12.43 7.20
N HIS A 383 -10.39 11.76 6.96
CA HIS A 383 -10.46 10.30 6.84
C HIS A 383 -10.04 9.84 5.45
N ASP A 384 -8.90 10.33 4.96
CA ASP A 384 -8.44 10.07 3.59
C ASP A 384 -7.86 8.66 3.45
N PHE A 385 -6.96 8.29 4.37
CA PHE A 385 -6.31 6.97 4.39
C PHE A 385 -5.67 6.61 3.04
N SER A 386 -5.16 7.62 2.31
CA SER A 386 -4.54 7.43 1.01
C SER A 386 -3.34 6.48 1.13
N GLY A 387 -3.39 5.39 0.36
CA GLY A 387 -2.33 4.39 0.25
C GLY A 387 -1.87 4.20 -1.20
N GLY A 388 -0.87 3.35 -1.41
CA GLY A 388 -0.25 3.13 -2.73
C GLY A 388 -1.04 2.25 -3.70
N ASN A 389 -2.37 2.17 -3.63
CA ASN A 389 -3.18 1.35 -4.55
C ASN A 389 -4.22 2.15 -5.36
N PRO A 390 -3.79 3.12 -6.20
CA PRO A 390 -4.71 3.95 -6.97
C PRO A 390 -5.50 3.18 -8.04
N TRP A 391 -4.93 2.11 -8.60
CA TRP A 391 -5.54 1.41 -9.73
C TRP A 391 -6.74 0.54 -9.33
N THR A 392 -6.70 -0.10 -8.14
CA THR A 392 -7.87 -0.81 -7.62
C THR A 392 -9.05 0.16 -7.42
N LEU A 393 -8.80 1.34 -6.83
CA LEU A 393 -9.83 2.39 -6.71
C LEU A 393 -10.32 2.86 -8.09
N GLU A 394 -9.43 3.01 -9.07
CA GLU A 394 -9.80 3.36 -10.43
C GLU A 394 -10.77 2.34 -11.05
N ILE A 395 -10.49 1.05 -10.92
CA ILE A 395 -11.34 -0.03 -11.44
C ILE A 395 -12.66 -0.07 -10.69
N LEU A 396 -12.66 -0.02 -9.36
CA LEU A 396 -13.91 -0.02 -8.58
C LEU A 396 -14.80 1.18 -8.92
N ALA A 397 -14.20 2.36 -9.14
CA ALA A 397 -14.92 3.54 -9.59
C ALA A 397 -15.55 3.37 -10.98
N SER A 398 -14.91 2.59 -11.86
CA SER A 398 -15.40 2.32 -13.22
C SER A 398 -16.65 1.42 -13.27
N LEU A 399 -17.06 0.84 -12.14
CA LEU A 399 -18.24 -0.02 -12.06
C LEU A 399 -19.56 0.76 -12.02
N ASP A 400 -19.52 2.05 -11.66
CA ASP A 400 -20.69 2.93 -11.63
C ASP A 400 -21.04 3.39 -13.06
N ALA A 401 -22.19 2.96 -13.56
CA ALA A 401 -22.70 3.31 -14.90
C ALA A 401 -22.96 4.81 -15.11
N SER A 402 -23.08 5.57 -14.01
CA SER A 402 -23.20 7.03 -14.01
C SER A 402 -21.88 7.73 -13.61
N GLY A 403 -20.86 6.95 -13.27
CA GLY A 403 -19.58 7.39 -12.75
C GLY A 403 -18.68 8.06 -13.79
N PRO A 404 -17.64 8.78 -13.33
CA PRO A 404 -16.78 9.59 -14.19
C PRO A 404 -15.86 8.79 -15.12
N ASN A 405 -15.63 7.50 -14.83
CA ASN A 405 -14.70 6.63 -15.55
C ASN A 405 -15.31 5.25 -15.84
N TYR A 406 -16.63 5.17 -16.07
CA TYR A 406 -17.33 3.92 -16.36
C TYR A 406 -16.64 3.08 -17.45
N ASP A 407 -16.41 1.80 -17.15
CA ASP A 407 -15.88 0.83 -18.11
C ASP A 407 -16.71 -0.47 -18.11
N PRO A 408 -17.45 -0.76 -19.19
CA PRO A 408 -18.28 -1.97 -19.27
C PRO A 408 -17.46 -3.27 -19.27
N ASN A 409 -16.18 -3.26 -19.65
CA ASN A 409 -15.35 -4.46 -19.61
C ASN A 409 -14.97 -4.79 -18.17
N ASN A 410 -14.63 -3.79 -17.36
CA ASN A 410 -14.34 -3.99 -15.94
C ASN A 410 -15.54 -4.60 -15.20
N ILE A 411 -16.76 -4.17 -15.52
CA ILE A 411 -17.99 -4.79 -14.99
C ILE A 411 -18.11 -6.23 -15.45
N GLN A 412 -17.93 -6.50 -16.75
CA GLN A 412 -18.03 -7.87 -17.26
C GLN A 412 -17.02 -8.82 -16.60
N ILE A 413 -15.83 -8.32 -16.26
CA ILE A 413 -14.76 -9.10 -15.65
C ILE A 413 -15.01 -9.30 -14.15
N LEU A 414 -15.40 -8.26 -13.41
CA LEU A 414 -15.46 -8.27 -11.94
C LEU A 414 -16.85 -8.56 -11.36
N ASP A 415 -17.93 -8.23 -12.06
CA ASP A 415 -19.32 -8.41 -11.60
C ASP A 415 -19.90 -9.78 -12.01
N LYS A 416 -19.18 -10.86 -11.66
CA LYS A 416 -19.60 -12.25 -11.93
C LYS A 416 -20.47 -12.84 -10.80
N GLY A 417 -20.61 -12.10 -9.70
CA GLY A 417 -21.39 -12.47 -8.52
C GLY A 417 -20.70 -13.45 -7.56
N PRO A 418 -21.21 -13.56 -6.32
CA PRO A 418 -20.55 -14.29 -5.23
C PRO A 418 -20.45 -15.80 -5.48
N ALA A 419 -21.34 -16.36 -6.31
CA ALA A 419 -21.26 -17.78 -6.69
C ALA A 419 -20.03 -18.12 -7.56
N VAL A 420 -19.41 -17.11 -8.18
CA VAL A 420 -18.24 -17.27 -9.06
C VAL A 420 -16.97 -16.70 -8.43
N LEU A 421 -17.09 -15.54 -7.78
CA LEU A 421 -15.94 -14.79 -7.25
C LEU A 421 -15.93 -14.65 -5.72
N THR A 422 -16.89 -15.22 -5.00
CA THR A 422 -17.14 -14.97 -3.56
C THR A 422 -17.56 -13.53 -3.28
N LEU A 423 -16.92 -12.54 -3.91
CA LEU A 423 -17.25 -11.12 -3.91
C LEU A 423 -18.69 -10.83 -4.36
N ASP A 424 -19.40 -10.12 -3.49
CA ASP A 424 -20.67 -9.47 -3.78
C ASP A 424 -20.48 -7.96 -3.89
N LEU A 425 -20.50 -7.44 -5.12
CA LEU A 425 -20.37 -6.00 -5.37
C LEU A 425 -21.66 -5.22 -5.06
N ASP A 426 -22.78 -5.88 -4.83
CA ASP A 426 -24.06 -5.25 -4.46
C ASP A 426 -24.24 -5.18 -2.94
N ALA A 427 -23.34 -5.81 -2.16
CA ALA A 427 -23.36 -5.80 -0.70
C ALA A 427 -22.70 -4.53 -0.11
N GLY A 428 -23.27 -4.07 1.02
CA GLY A 428 -22.79 -2.89 1.74
C GLY A 428 -23.01 -1.59 0.95
N LEU A 429 -22.10 -0.64 1.12
CA LEU A 429 -22.00 0.56 0.30
C LEU A 429 -21.34 0.23 -1.04
N SER A 430 -22.16 -0.20 -2.00
CA SER A 430 -21.69 -0.69 -3.29
C SER A 430 -20.85 0.33 -4.06
N PRO A 431 -19.67 -0.06 -4.61
CA PRO A 431 -18.90 0.82 -5.48
C PRO A 431 -19.64 1.23 -6.76
N LYS A 432 -20.70 0.50 -7.14
CA LYS A 432 -21.57 0.83 -8.29
C LYS A 432 -22.40 2.11 -8.06
N ASP A 433 -22.53 2.56 -6.80
CA ASP A 433 -23.28 3.76 -6.42
C ASP A 433 -22.36 4.95 -6.03
N TYR A 434 -21.05 4.72 -5.91
CA TYR A 434 -20.08 5.69 -5.36
C TYR A 434 -18.89 5.96 -6.32
N GLY A 435 -19.08 5.81 -7.63
CA GLY A 435 -17.98 5.90 -8.60
C GLY A 435 -17.24 7.24 -8.55
N LEU A 436 -17.95 8.36 -8.36
CA LEU A 436 -17.32 9.68 -8.21
C LEU A 436 -16.42 9.75 -6.96
N THR A 437 -16.90 9.25 -5.82
CA THR A 437 -16.20 9.29 -4.53
C THR A 437 -14.95 8.41 -4.56
N ILE A 438 -15.06 7.20 -5.10
CA ILE A 438 -13.94 6.27 -5.24
C ILE A 438 -12.91 6.79 -6.25
N LYS A 439 -13.36 7.41 -7.35
CA LYS A 439 -12.46 8.06 -8.31
C LYS A 439 -11.66 9.19 -7.66
N ALA A 440 -12.28 9.98 -6.78
CA ALA A 440 -11.58 11.01 -6.02
C ALA A 440 -10.49 10.40 -5.13
N GLY A 441 -10.77 9.28 -4.45
CA GLY A 441 -9.78 8.52 -3.69
C GLY A 441 -8.62 8.01 -4.55
N SER A 442 -8.89 7.48 -5.75
CA SER A 442 -7.85 7.12 -6.73
C SER A 442 -6.92 8.31 -7.02
N GLN A 443 -7.47 9.52 -7.22
CA GLN A 443 -6.64 10.71 -7.46
C GLN A 443 -5.80 11.11 -6.24
N ARG A 444 -6.35 11.04 -5.03
CA ARG A 444 -5.61 11.34 -3.80
C ARG A 444 -4.48 10.34 -3.53
N ALA A 445 -4.70 9.05 -3.85
CA ALA A 445 -3.65 8.03 -3.82
C ALA A 445 -2.52 8.33 -4.81
N LYS A 446 -2.84 8.75 -6.05
CA LYS A 446 -1.83 9.17 -7.05
C LYS A 446 -1.05 10.41 -6.58
N HIS A 447 -1.75 11.39 -6.03
CA HIS A 447 -1.12 12.59 -5.49
C HIS A 447 -0.18 12.26 -4.32
N SER A 448 -0.60 11.36 -3.42
CA SER A 448 0.24 10.88 -2.32
C SER A 448 1.52 10.22 -2.81
N LEU A 449 1.45 9.40 -3.87
CA LEU A 449 2.64 8.81 -4.51
C LEU A 449 3.56 9.86 -5.13
N GLN A 450 3.02 10.95 -5.69
CA GLN A 450 3.82 12.05 -6.24
C GLN A 450 4.52 12.87 -5.14
N MET A 451 3.94 12.93 -3.94
CA MET A 451 4.57 13.59 -2.78
C MET A 451 5.61 12.70 -2.07
N ALA A 452 5.51 11.38 -2.24
CA ALA A 452 6.33 10.39 -1.53
C ALA A 452 7.84 10.44 -1.89
N ALA A 453 8.21 11.07 -3.00
CA ALA A 453 9.60 11.12 -3.46
C ALA A 453 9.97 12.46 -4.09
N THR A 454 11.25 12.82 -4.06
CA THR A 454 11.77 13.99 -4.80
C THR A 454 13.15 13.71 -5.38
N LEU A 455 13.43 14.22 -6.59
CA LEU A 455 14.76 14.20 -7.20
C LEU A 455 15.51 15.48 -6.85
N LYS A 456 16.71 15.35 -6.30
CA LYS A 456 17.56 16.47 -5.85
C LYS A 456 18.93 16.41 -6.50
N ASP A 457 19.61 17.55 -6.53
CA ASP A 457 21.00 17.68 -6.95
C ASP A 457 21.30 17.04 -8.31
N LEU A 458 20.35 17.11 -9.26
CA LEU A 458 20.51 16.58 -10.60
C LEU A 458 21.64 17.34 -11.32
N ALA A 459 22.70 16.61 -11.67
CA ALA A 459 23.82 17.10 -12.42
C ALA A 459 24.25 16.07 -13.47
N TYR A 460 24.69 16.54 -14.62
CA TYR A 460 25.26 15.68 -15.64
C TYR A 460 26.39 16.39 -16.39
N SER A 461 27.44 15.64 -16.73
CA SER A 461 28.38 16.05 -17.76
C SER A 461 28.90 14.82 -18.51
N SER A 462 29.35 15.01 -19.75
CA SER A 462 29.90 13.92 -20.56
C SER A 462 31.20 13.33 -19.99
N TYR A 463 31.82 13.98 -19.01
CA TYR A 463 33.07 13.54 -18.38
C TYR A 463 32.85 12.95 -16.98
N GLU A 464 31.89 13.48 -16.21
CA GLU A 464 31.62 13.06 -14.82
C GLU A 464 30.43 12.10 -14.72
N GLY A 465 29.63 11.95 -15.77
CA GLY A 465 28.42 11.15 -15.76
C GLY A 465 27.21 11.90 -15.22
N LEU A 466 26.14 11.17 -14.91
CA LEU A 466 24.90 11.65 -14.31
C LEU A 466 24.96 11.38 -12.80
N SER A 467 24.60 12.38 -11.98
CA SER A 467 24.41 12.23 -10.54
C SER A 467 23.11 12.88 -10.08
N PHE A 468 22.44 12.28 -9.10
CA PHE A 468 21.28 12.87 -8.42
C PHE A 468 21.05 12.17 -7.08
N LYS A 469 20.19 12.73 -6.23
CA LYS A 469 19.66 12.07 -5.03
C LYS A 469 18.18 11.79 -5.20
N LEU A 470 17.77 10.58 -4.88
CA LEU A 470 16.37 10.21 -4.77
C LEU A 470 15.95 10.26 -3.29
N GLN A 471 15.26 11.34 -2.92
CA GLN A 471 14.77 11.58 -1.57
C GLN A 471 13.50 10.78 -1.30
N ASN A 472 13.50 10.01 -0.23
CA ASN A 472 12.28 9.46 0.36
C ASN A 472 11.66 10.51 1.29
N ASN A 473 10.42 10.90 1.01
CA ASN A 473 9.64 11.85 1.81
C ASN A 473 8.70 11.19 2.82
N THR A 474 8.62 9.86 2.80
CA THR A 474 7.72 9.09 3.66
C THR A 474 8.36 8.75 5.00
N GLY A 475 7.52 8.36 5.96
CA GLY A 475 7.96 7.94 7.28
C GLY A 475 8.48 6.50 7.35
N HIS A 476 8.36 5.74 6.28
CA HIS A 476 8.72 4.32 6.14
C HIS A 476 9.58 4.12 4.89
N LYS A 477 9.86 2.88 4.44
CA LYS A 477 10.62 2.72 3.19
C LYS A 477 9.77 3.19 1.99
N LEU A 478 10.45 3.63 0.93
CA LEU A 478 9.85 4.01 -0.34
C LEU A 478 9.96 2.85 -1.33
N ILE A 479 8.89 2.13 -1.67
CA ILE A 479 7.51 2.16 -1.14
C ILE A 479 7.30 1.12 -0.03
N THR A 480 6.36 1.36 0.88
CA THR A 480 5.99 0.36 1.92
C THR A 480 4.74 -0.44 1.51
N GLY A 481 4.27 -1.32 2.41
CA GLY A 481 3.04 -2.09 2.28
C GLY A 481 3.29 -3.53 1.87
N PHE A 482 2.25 -4.19 1.37
CA PHE A 482 2.36 -5.50 0.72
C PHE A 482 3.31 -5.41 -0.48
N PRO A 483 4.45 -6.13 -0.48
CA PRO A 483 5.52 -5.81 -1.40
C PRO A 483 5.55 -6.67 -2.68
N GLU A 484 4.88 -7.84 -2.71
CA GLU A 484 4.93 -8.72 -3.88
C GLU A 484 4.30 -8.04 -5.10
N GLY A 485 5.03 -8.07 -6.21
CA GLY A 485 4.63 -7.41 -7.45
C GLY A 485 4.63 -5.88 -7.37
N ARG A 486 5.15 -5.24 -6.32
CA ARG A 486 5.23 -3.78 -6.23
C ARG A 486 6.67 -3.30 -6.41
N ARG A 487 6.86 -2.25 -7.19
CA ARG A 487 8.18 -1.63 -7.36
C ARG A 487 8.12 -0.14 -7.63
N THR A 488 9.18 0.55 -7.28
CA THR A 488 9.54 1.80 -7.95
C THR A 488 10.82 1.59 -8.75
N PHE A 489 11.01 2.34 -9.84
CA PHE A 489 12.23 2.24 -10.62
C PHE A 489 12.60 3.58 -11.25
N VAL A 490 13.90 3.85 -11.30
CA VAL A 490 14.41 5.02 -12.02
C VAL A 490 14.53 4.66 -13.49
N ASN A 491 13.87 5.45 -14.34
CA ASN A 491 14.10 5.46 -15.77
C ASN A 491 14.94 6.70 -16.12
N VAL A 492 16.07 6.50 -16.79
CA VAL A 492 16.89 7.58 -17.34
C VAL A 492 16.82 7.53 -18.85
N LYS A 493 16.56 8.67 -19.49
CA LYS A 493 16.61 8.83 -20.94
C LYS A 493 17.61 9.92 -21.30
N ALA A 494 18.55 9.57 -22.18
CA ALA A 494 19.55 10.47 -22.72
C ALA A 494 19.29 10.73 -24.19
N TYR A 495 19.33 11.99 -24.60
CA TYR A 495 19.00 12.45 -25.95
C TYR A 495 20.14 13.26 -26.54
N SER A 496 20.38 13.08 -27.84
CA SER A 496 21.30 13.91 -28.64
C SER A 496 20.69 15.27 -29.00
N ASP A 497 21.49 16.14 -29.65
CA ASP A 497 21.10 17.47 -30.14
C ASP A 497 19.81 17.48 -30.99
N ASP A 498 19.64 16.46 -31.84
CA ASP A 498 18.48 16.31 -32.72
C ASP A 498 17.24 15.72 -32.01
N ARG A 499 17.32 15.54 -30.68
CA ARG A 499 16.29 14.94 -29.81
C ARG A 499 16.06 13.44 -30.06
N SER A 500 16.98 12.77 -30.76
CA SER A 500 16.96 11.33 -30.86
C SER A 500 17.31 10.70 -29.50
N LEU A 501 16.54 9.71 -29.05
CA LEU A 501 16.89 8.92 -27.87
C LEU A 501 18.15 8.10 -28.18
N ILE A 502 19.25 8.39 -27.48
CA ILE A 502 20.54 7.71 -27.70
C ILE A 502 20.85 6.68 -26.63
N TYR A 503 20.24 6.77 -25.44
CA TYR A 503 20.42 5.78 -24.37
C TYR A 503 19.25 5.78 -23.39
N GLN A 504 18.92 4.61 -22.85
CA GLN A 504 17.89 4.47 -21.83
C GLN A 504 18.28 3.44 -20.75
N VAL A 505 18.15 3.84 -19.49
CA VAL A 505 18.27 2.95 -18.31
C VAL A 505 16.88 2.52 -17.87
N ASN A 506 16.73 1.24 -17.51
CA ASN A 506 15.49 0.59 -17.06
C ASN A 506 14.29 0.88 -17.97
N PRO A 507 14.38 0.58 -19.28
CA PRO A 507 13.28 0.80 -20.21
C PRO A 507 12.06 -0.08 -19.86
N TYR A 508 10.88 0.52 -19.91
CA TYR A 508 9.60 -0.19 -19.80
C TYR A 508 9.00 -0.42 -21.19
N ASP A 509 8.63 -1.67 -21.51
CA ASP A 509 7.96 -2.00 -22.75
C ASP A 509 6.44 -2.00 -22.54
N TYR A 510 5.78 -0.95 -23.01
CA TYR A 510 4.32 -0.81 -22.91
C TYR A 510 3.55 -1.78 -23.83
N SER A 511 4.19 -2.41 -24.82
CA SER A 511 3.50 -3.41 -25.66
C SER A 511 3.44 -4.80 -25.01
N VAL A 512 4.24 -5.02 -23.97
CA VAL A 512 4.28 -6.26 -23.18
C VAL A 512 3.85 -6.03 -21.73
N GLY A 513 4.05 -4.82 -21.21
CA GLY A 513 3.68 -4.45 -19.86
C GLY A 513 4.67 -4.88 -18.77
N THR A 514 5.96 -4.86 -19.09
CA THR A 514 7.02 -5.09 -18.10
C THR A 514 8.31 -4.35 -18.47
N LEU A 515 9.26 -4.28 -17.52
CA LEU A 515 10.62 -3.78 -17.77
C LEU A 515 11.36 -4.74 -18.71
N LYS A 516 12.21 -4.19 -19.57
CA LYS A 516 13.09 -4.98 -20.44
C LYS A 516 14.36 -5.37 -19.69
N GLY A 517 14.90 -6.54 -20.00
CA GLY A 517 16.13 -7.04 -19.41
C GLY A 517 15.99 -7.52 -17.97
N LEU A 518 14.77 -7.74 -17.48
CA LEU A 518 14.57 -8.31 -16.15
C LEU A 518 15.16 -9.73 -16.11
N PRO A 519 16.04 -10.03 -15.14
CA PRO A 519 16.45 -11.40 -14.91
C PRO A 519 15.22 -12.22 -14.47
N HIS A 520 15.21 -13.51 -14.81
CA HIS A 520 14.20 -14.49 -14.36
C HIS A 520 12.73 -14.27 -14.81
N SER A 521 12.38 -13.17 -15.50
CA SER A 521 11.07 -13.00 -16.15
C SER A 521 11.07 -13.57 -17.57
N HIS A 522 10.24 -14.58 -17.83
CA HIS A 522 10.08 -15.15 -19.18
C HIS A 522 9.37 -14.19 -20.15
N SER A 523 8.63 -13.21 -19.61
CA SER A 523 7.88 -12.22 -20.36
C SER A 523 8.69 -10.96 -20.63
N SER A 524 9.84 -10.77 -19.98
CA SER A 524 10.67 -9.59 -20.16
C SER A 524 11.35 -9.57 -21.54
N PRO A 525 11.14 -8.52 -22.35
CA PRO A 525 11.85 -8.38 -23.61
C PRO A 525 13.36 -8.19 -23.39
N ALA A 526 14.17 -8.64 -24.35
CA ALA A 526 15.61 -8.36 -24.33
C ALA A 526 15.89 -6.86 -24.49
N LEU A 527 16.99 -6.40 -23.91
CA LEU A 527 17.49 -5.03 -24.07
C LEU A 527 17.91 -4.76 -25.52
N GLY A 528 17.63 -3.56 -26.00
CA GLY A 528 18.14 -3.02 -27.26
C GLY A 528 19.62 -2.61 -27.17
N PRO A 529 20.27 -2.27 -28.30
CA PRO A 529 21.70 -1.92 -28.34
C PRO A 529 22.11 -0.73 -27.45
N ASN A 530 21.18 0.19 -27.19
CA ASN A 530 21.37 1.42 -26.44
C ASN A 530 20.53 1.45 -25.15
N GLU A 531 20.27 0.28 -24.58
CA GLU A 531 19.49 0.14 -23.36
C GLU A 531 20.29 -0.62 -22.31
N SER A 532 20.05 -0.29 -21.04
CA SER A 532 20.54 -1.07 -19.90
C SER A 532 19.46 -1.31 -18.88
N TYR A 533 19.63 -2.40 -18.14
CA TYR A 533 18.91 -2.69 -16.91
C TYR A 533 19.89 -2.54 -15.74
N VAL A 534 19.53 -1.75 -14.75
CA VAL A 534 20.29 -1.47 -13.53
C VAL A 534 19.40 -1.84 -12.35
N GLU A 535 19.67 -3.00 -11.75
CA GLU A 535 18.86 -3.62 -10.71
C GLU A 535 18.80 -2.78 -9.44
N GLU A 536 19.91 -2.13 -9.10
CA GLU A 536 20.05 -1.27 -7.92
C GLU A 536 19.07 -0.09 -7.96
N LEU A 537 18.64 0.31 -9.17
CA LEU A 537 17.66 1.38 -9.41
C LEU A 537 16.24 0.87 -9.67
N VAL A 538 15.99 -0.41 -9.39
CA VAL A 538 14.67 -1.01 -9.26
C VAL A 538 14.48 -1.38 -7.80
N TYR A 539 13.69 -0.58 -7.10
CA TYR A 539 13.44 -0.67 -5.66
C TYR A 539 12.20 -1.53 -5.42
N GLU A 540 12.43 -2.74 -4.92
CA GLU A 540 11.38 -3.76 -4.73
C GLU A 540 11.81 -4.78 -3.66
N VAL A 541 10.90 -5.67 -3.29
CA VAL A 541 11.21 -6.82 -2.43
C VAL A 541 10.97 -8.09 -3.22
N HIS A 542 11.94 -8.99 -3.19
CA HIS A 542 11.77 -10.38 -3.61
C HIS A 542 11.90 -11.26 -2.38
N PHE A 543 10.90 -12.10 -2.13
CA PHE A 543 10.98 -13.08 -1.05
C PHE A 543 11.78 -14.31 -1.47
N GLN A 544 12.29 -15.03 -0.49
CA GLN A 544 12.96 -16.32 -0.64
C GLN A 544 12.29 -17.32 0.32
N SER A 545 12.26 -18.60 -0.06
CA SER A 545 11.75 -19.65 0.82
C SER A 545 12.71 -20.83 0.92
N ASP A 546 13.20 -21.07 2.12
CA ASP A 546 13.95 -22.29 2.44
C ASP A 546 13.02 -23.52 2.50
N LEU A 547 11.70 -23.31 2.66
CA LEU A 547 10.69 -24.38 2.67
C LEU A 547 10.46 -24.94 1.27
N THR A 548 10.33 -24.07 0.26
CA THR A 548 10.16 -24.50 -1.14
C THR A 548 11.52 -24.71 -1.83
N GLY A 549 12.59 -24.11 -1.32
CA GLY A 549 13.93 -24.09 -1.93
C GLY A 549 14.08 -23.03 -3.04
N GLU A 550 13.05 -22.21 -3.25
CA GLU A 550 13.06 -21.13 -4.23
C GLU A 550 13.95 -19.98 -3.77
N GLN A 551 14.84 -19.55 -4.66
CA GLN A 551 15.72 -18.39 -4.42
C GLN A 551 14.97 -17.07 -4.52
N GLU A 552 13.93 -17.01 -5.34
CA GLU A 552 12.95 -15.93 -5.40
C GLU A 552 11.57 -16.56 -5.50
N THR A 553 10.60 -16.09 -4.73
CA THR A 553 9.24 -16.65 -4.69
C THR A 553 8.19 -15.56 -4.52
N PHE A 554 7.00 -15.81 -5.06
CA PHE A 554 5.78 -15.05 -4.79
C PHE A 554 4.81 -15.79 -3.84
N HIS A 555 5.26 -16.90 -3.23
CA HIS A 555 4.51 -17.62 -2.21
C HIS A 555 4.73 -16.98 -0.83
N SER A 556 4.19 -15.77 -0.59
CA SER A 556 4.40 -15.04 0.67
C SER A 556 3.99 -15.82 1.94
N ALA A 557 2.99 -16.72 1.83
CA ALA A 557 2.60 -17.60 2.94
C ALA A 557 3.67 -18.67 3.28
N LEU A 558 4.62 -18.93 2.37
CA LEU A 558 5.71 -19.91 2.53
C LEU A 558 7.09 -19.26 2.58
N ALA A 559 7.17 -17.94 2.42
CA ALA A 559 8.43 -17.20 2.47
C ALA A 559 9.04 -17.27 3.89
N THR A 560 10.36 -17.42 3.95
CA THR A 560 11.12 -17.51 5.21
C THR A 560 12.21 -16.46 5.31
N SER A 561 12.56 -15.83 4.19
CA SER A 561 13.59 -14.80 4.09
C SER A 561 13.33 -13.91 2.87
N ARG A 562 14.25 -12.99 2.59
CA ARG A 562 14.21 -12.12 1.41
C ARG A 562 15.41 -12.43 0.54
N ALA A 563 15.21 -12.43 -0.78
CA ALA A 563 16.27 -12.39 -1.77
C ALA A 563 16.74 -10.94 -2.01
N LYS A 564 15.81 -9.99 -1.96
CA LYS A 564 16.04 -8.57 -2.20
C LYS A 564 15.08 -7.73 -1.36
N ASP A 565 15.58 -6.64 -0.78
CA ASP A 565 14.83 -5.48 -0.28
C ASP A 565 15.81 -4.30 -0.29
N ASN A 566 15.89 -3.60 -1.42
CA ASN A 566 16.71 -2.41 -1.59
C ASN A 566 15.86 -1.13 -1.54
N ARG A 567 14.67 -1.15 -0.93
CA ARG A 567 13.81 0.04 -0.88
C ARG A 567 14.43 1.13 -0.03
N ILE A 568 14.28 2.39 -0.46
CA ILE A 568 14.97 3.54 0.15
C ILE A 568 14.41 3.79 1.56
N PRO A 569 15.25 3.77 2.62
CA PRO A 569 14.80 3.98 3.99
C PRO A 569 14.31 5.41 4.25
N PRO A 570 13.46 5.62 5.28
CA PRO A 570 13.05 6.96 5.69
C PRO A 570 14.22 7.73 6.32
N LYS A 571 14.03 9.04 6.47
CA LYS A 571 14.97 9.91 7.17
C LYS A 571 15.25 9.42 8.60
N GLY A 572 16.52 9.35 8.95
CA GLY A 572 17.01 8.94 10.27
C GLY A 572 16.77 7.46 10.59
N PHE A 573 16.77 6.59 9.58
CA PHE A 573 16.53 5.16 9.76
C PHE A 573 17.58 4.51 10.68
N ASP A 574 17.10 3.86 11.73
CA ASP A 574 17.91 3.19 12.75
C ASP A 574 18.33 1.79 12.28
N ILE A 575 19.35 1.77 11.42
CA ILE A 575 19.90 0.53 10.89
C ILE A 575 20.42 -0.42 11.98
N ALA A 576 20.84 0.10 13.14
CA ALA A 576 21.38 -0.71 14.23
C ALA A 576 20.31 -1.60 14.89
N ASN A 577 19.05 -1.15 14.91
CA ASN A 577 17.91 -1.90 15.46
C ASN A 577 17.03 -2.54 14.37
N ALA A 578 17.33 -2.32 13.09
CA ALA A 578 16.52 -2.82 11.97
C ALA A 578 16.47 -4.35 11.87
N ALA A 579 17.51 -5.06 12.33
CA ALA A 579 17.57 -6.52 12.32
C ALA A 579 16.47 -7.15 13.19
N GLU A 580 16.18 -6.57 14.36
CA GLU A 580 15.16 -7.10 15.28
C GLU A 580 13.75 -7.02 14.68
N ARG A 581 13.50 -6.00 13.86
CA ARG A 581 12.25 -5.81 13.11
C ARG A 581 12.25 -6.48 11.74
N LEU A 582 13.32 -7.17 11.35
CA LEU A 582 13.47 -7.77 10.03
C LEU A 582 13.29 -6.74 8.90
N SER A 583 13.86 -5.54 9.06
CA SER A 583 13.72 -4.41 8.10
C SER A 583 15.04 -3.93 7.51
N GLU A 584 16.16 -4.64 7.76
CA GLU A 584 17.44 -4.35 7.09
C GLU A 584 17.33 -4.45 5.56
N PRO A 585 18.15 -3.71 4.79
CA PRO A 585 18.31 -3.99 3.38
C PRO A 585 18.81 -5.41 3.15
N VAL A 586 18.33 -6.02 2.08
CA VAL A 586 18.75 -7.36 1.66
C VAL A 586 19.09 -7.32 0.18
N PHE A 587 20.20 -7.93 -0.20
CA PHE A 587 20.60 -8.03 -1.59
C PHE A 587 21.22 -9.40 -1.87
N HIS A 588 20.80 -10.04 -2.96
CA HIS A 588 21.22 -11.41 -3.32
C HIS A 588 21.10 -12.44 -2.16
N GLY A 589 20.03 -12.38 -1.38
CA GLY A 589 19.75 -13.31 -0.28
C GLY A 589 20.53 -13.04 1.00
N HIS A 590 21.23 -11.91 1.10
CA HIS A 590 22.07 -11.57 2.25
C HIS A 590 21.68 -10.22 2.85
N SER A 591 21.67 -10.12 4.18
CA SER A 591 21.48 -8.85 4.88
C SER A 591 22.67 -7.93 4.59
N GLU A 592 22.37 -6.72 4.12
CA GLU A 592 23.34 -5.72 3.69
C GLU A 592 23.11 -4.39 4.44
N PRO A 593 23.43 -4.32 5.75
CA PRO A 593 23.22 -3.11 6.54
C PRO A 593 24.11 -1.92 6.12
N ASN A 594 25.06 -2.14 5.21
CA ASN A 594 25.88 -1.07 4.61
C ASN A 594 25.49 -0.79 3.15
N TYR A 595 24.33 -1.28 2.69
CA TYR A 595 23.82 -1.00 1.34
C TYR A 595 23.68 0.51 1.12
N TYR A 596 23.20 1.23 2.13
CA TYR A 596 23.24 2.69 2.18
C TYR A 596 24.34 3.18 3.11
N THR A 597 24.88 4.36 2.80
CA THR A 597 25.83 5.06 3.66
C THR A 597 25.16 5.65 4.90
N ALA A 598 25.96 6.05 5.88
CA ALA A 598 25.44 6.71 7.09
C ALA A 598 24.70 8.03 6.78
N ASP A 599 25.17 8.79 5.77
CA ASP A 599 24.52 10.04 5.36
C ASP A 599 23.18 9.78 4.66
N GLU A 600 23.08 8.71 3.86
CA GLU A 600 21.85 8.26 3.23
C GLU A 600 20.81 7.78 4.25
N TYR A 601 21.21 7.00 5.26
CA TYR A 601 20.31 6.64 6.37
C TYR A 601 19.87 7.86 7.17
N ALA A 602 20.79 8.78 7.47
CA ALA A 602 20.46 10.01 8.20
C ALA A 602 19.50 10.91 7.41
N GLY A 603 19.68 11.03 6.10
CA GLY A 603 18.89 11.89 5.23
C GLY A 603 17.66 11.24 4.60
N GLY A 604 17.57 9.91 4.58
CA GLY A 604 16.48 9.17 3.92
C GLY A 604 16.51 9.29 2.40
N TYR A 605 17.66 9.07 1.76
CA TYR A 605 17.79 9.16 0.31
C TYR A 605 18.73 8.09 -0.26
N ASP A 606 18.69 7.90 -1.57
CA ASP A 606 19.68 7.16 -2.35
C ASP A 606 20.49 8.13 -3.23
N ALA A 607 21.81 8.14 -3.10
CA ALA A 607 22.72 8.92 -3.94
C ALA A 607 23.15 8.10 -5.15
N VAL A 608 22.65 8.50 -6.32
CA VAL A 608 22.84 7.76 -7.56
C VAL A 608 23.92 8.43 -8.41
N GLU A 609 24.88 7.62 -8.87
CA GLU A 609 25.86 7.98 -9.90
C GLU A 609 25.78 6.98 -11.05
N LEU A 610 25.65 7.48 -12.27
CA LEU A 610 25.50 6.67 -13.48
C LEU A 610 26.39 7.20 -14.60
N TRP A 611 26.98 6.28 -15.36
CA TRP A 611 27.64 6.65 -16.60
C TRP A 611 26.64 6.62 -17.76
N LEU A 612 26.57 7.71 -18.52
CA LEU A 612 25.80 7.80 -19.76
C LEU A 612 26.76 7.91 -20.94
N PRO A 613 26.36 7.47 -22.15
CA PRO A 613 27.17 7.67 -23.33
C PRO A 613 27.55 9.13 -23.54
N PRO A 614 28.76 9.43 -24.05
CA PRO A 614 29.10 10.78 -24.49
C PRO A 614 28.10 11.21 -25.58
N ASP A 615 27.86 12.51 -25.69
CA ASP A 615 26.93 13.15 -26.66
C ASP A 615 25.44 13.23 -26.22
N ALA A 616 25.11 12.98 -24.95
CA ALA A 616 23.82 13.38 -24.43
C ALA A 616 23.80 14.89 -24.14
N ASN A 617 22.83 15.60 -24.72
CA ASN A 617 22.63 17.05 -24.57
C ASN A 617 21.39 17.37 -23.73
N TYR A 618 20.47 16.40 -23.63
CA TYR A 618 19.35 16.44 -22.72
C TYR A 618 19.21 15.10 -21.99
N VAL A 619 19.07 15.15 -20.67
CA VAL A 619 18.85 13.98 -19.82
C VAL A 619 17.58 14.17 -19.01
N SER A 620 16.72 13.15 -19.02
CA SER A 620 15.51 13.08 -18.22
C SER A 620 15.60 11.91 -17.26
N VAL A 621 15.34 12.16 -15.98
CA VAL A 621 15.29 11.15 -14.91
C VAL A 621 13.88 11.14 -14.36
N THR A 622 13.23 9.98 -14.37
CA THR A 622 11.88 9.79 -13.82
C THR A 622 11.88 8.62 -12.85
N LEU A 623 11.39 8.85 -11.63
CA LEU A 623 11.00 7.75 -10.74
C LEU A 623 9.58 7.33 -11.10
N TYR A 624 9.41 6.07 -11.47
CA TYR A 624 8.11 5.46 -11.71
C TYR A 624 7.70 4.56 -10.55
N PHE A 625 6.40 4.47 -10.30
CA PHE A 625 5.76 3.48 -9.44
C PHE A 625 4.95 2.49 -10.30
N GLN A 626 5.11 1.21 -10.02
CA GLN A 626 4.25 0.14 -10.55
C GLN A 626 3.63 -0.60 -9.35
N GLY A 627 2.30 -0.52 -9.25
CA GLY A 627 1.54 -1.09 -8.15
C GLY A 627 1.38 -2.59 -8.22
N THR A 628 1.36 -3.17 -9.43
CA THR A 628 1.42 -4.61 -9.65
C THR A 628 2.16 -4.93 -10.95
N THR A 629 3.22 -5.74 -10.88
CA THR A 629 4.00 -6.19 -12.03
C THR A 629 3.25 -7.24 -12.86
N ARG A 630 3.63 -7.38 -14.13
CA ARG A 630 3.17 -8.49 -14.97
C ARG A 630 3.56 -9.84 -14.37
N GLU A 631 4.79 -9.95 -13.88
CA GLU A 631 5.34 -11.19 -13.32
C GLU A 631 4.46 -11.74 -12.18
N TYR A 632 4.02 -10.85 -11.28
CA TYR A 632 3.14 -11.25 -10.17
C TYR A 632 1.72 -11.63 -10.65
N MET A 633 1.19 -10.92 -11.65
CA MET A 633 -0.12 -11.26 -12.23
C MET A 633 -0.12 -12.59 -12.99
N GLU A 634 0.97 -12.90 -13.70
CA GLU A 634 1.17 -14.20 -14.34
C GLU A 634 1.28 -15.31 -13.28
N PHE A 635 2.06 -15.09 -12.21
CA PHE A 635 2.15 -16.02 -11.09
C PHE A 635 0.78 -16.32 -10.47
N LEU A 636 0.02 -15.30 -10.05
CA LEU A 636 -1.30 -15.51 -9.43
C LEU A 636 -2.26 -16.27 -10.35
N ARG A 637 -2.27 -15.94 -11.64
CA ARG A 637 -3.08 -16.63 -12.64
C ARG A 637 -2.68 -18.10 -12.76
N ASP A 638 -1.39 -18.36 -12.93
CA ASP A 638 -0.86 -19.69 -13.25
C ASP A 638 -0.92 -20.62 -12.04
N GLU A 639 -0.71 -20.11 -10.82
CA GLU A 639 -0.89 -20.86 -9.57
C GLU A 639 -2.34 -21.29 -9.36
N ILE A 640 -3.30 -20.36 -9.52
CA ILE A 640 -4.73 -20.65 -9.33
C ILE A 640 -5.26 -21.59 -10.41
N ASN A 641 -4.79 -21.45 -11.65
CA ASN A 641 -5.19 -22.31 -12.77
C ASN A 641 -4.51 -23.69 -12.74
N GLY A 642 -3.48 -23.88 -11.91
CA GLY A 642 -2.70 -25.13 -11.84
C GLY A 642 -1.77 -25.34 -13.04
N ASP A 643 -1.41 -24.25 -13.72
CA ASP A 643 -0.43 -24.24 -14.82
C ASP A 643 1.01 -24.15 -14.30
N ALA A 644 1.18 -23.68 -13.06
CA ALA A 644 2.46 -23.58 -12.39
C ALA A 644 3.01 -24.93 -11.88
N THR A 645 4.33 -24.99 -11.68
CA THR A 645 5.05 -26.17 -11.14
C THR A 645 6.08 -25.78 -10.07
N SER A 646 5.86 -24.62 -9.44
CA SER A 646 6.67 -24.00 -8.38
C SER A 646 6.78 -24.89 -7.13
N LEU A 647 5.67 -25.50 -6.71
CA LEU A 647 5.60 -26.31 -5.50
C LEU A 647 5.86 -27.81 -5.77
N SER A 648 6.74 -28.40 -4.96
CA SER A 648 7.17 -29.79 -5.13
C SER A 648 6.13 -30.83 -4.69
N SER A 649 6.29 -32.07 -5.17
CA SER A 649 5.52 -33.25 -4.75
C SER A 649 6.47 -34.41 -4.38
N PRO A 650 6.16 -35.24 -3.36
CA PRO A 650 5.04 -35.12 -2.43
C PRO A 650 5.15 -33.86 -1.55
N THR A 651 4.02 -33.38 -1.03
CA THR A 651 3.98 -32.13 -0.25
C THR A 651 4.58 -32.34 1.15
N PRO A 652 5.10 -31.29 1.79
CA PRO A 652 5.49 -31.31 3.20
C PRO A 652 4.34 -31.72 4.14
N SER A 653 3.10 -31.39 3.80
CA SER A 653 1.90 -31.80 4.54
C SER A 653 1.56 -33.29 4.41
N GLY A 654 2.24 -34.03 3.52
CA GLY A 654 2.11 -35.47 3.38
C GLY A 654 1.25 -35.94 2.19
N GLU A 655 0.78 -35.03 1.35
CA GLU A 655 -0.01 -35.32 0.17
C GLU A 655 0.85 -35.77 -1.02
N ALA A 656 0.31 -36.62 -1.87
CA ALA A 656 1.08 -37.21 -2.98
C ALA A 656 1.41 -36.21 -4.08
N ASN A 657 0.57 -35.19 -4.27
CA ASN A 657 0.72 -34.16 -5.29
C ASN A 657 0.55 -32.79 -4.65
N ALA A 658 1.19 -31.77 -5.23
CA ALA A 658 0.98 -30.38 -4.87
C ALA A 658 -0.51 -30.02 -5.03
N TYR A 659 -1.00 -29.19 -4.10
CA TYR A 659 -2.39 -28.81 -4.05
C TYR A 659 -2.74 -27.87 -5.21
N ILE A 660 -3.90 -28.10 -5.84
CA ILE A 660 -4.40 -27.27 -6.94
C ILE A 660 -5.85 -26.90 -6.65
N VAL A 661 -6.08 -25.61 -6.43
CA VAL A 661 -7.38 -24.97 -6.15
C VAL A 661 -8.48 -25.42 -7.11
N GLN A 662 -8.19 -25.59 -8.41
CA GLN A 662 -9.17 -26.03 -9.42
C GLN A 662 -9.84 -27.38 -9.11
N THR A 663 -9.21 -28.21 -8.29
CA THR A 663 -9.65 -29.59 -8.06
C THR A 663 -10.57 -29.77 -6.86
N ASP A 664 -10.71 -28.76 -6.00
CA ASP A 664 -11.45 -28.85 -4.74
C ASP A 664 -12.71 -27.96 -4.73
N PRO A 665 -13.91 -28.51 -4.43
CA PRO A 665 -15.14 -27.74 -4.27
C PRO A 665 -15.09 -26.60 -3.23
N PHE A 666 -14.24 -26.70 -2.20
CA PHE A 666 -14.04 -25.66 -1.20
C PHE A 666 -13.63 -24.31 -1.85
N PHE A 667 -12.94 -24.36 -2.98
CA PHE A 667 -12.50 -23.20 -3.74
C PHE A 667 -13.37 -22.89 -4.95
N SER A 668 -14.59 -23.43 -5.03
CA SER A 668 -15.44 -23.32 -6.23
C SER A 668 -15.73 -21.87 -6.66
N ALA A 669 -15.83 -20.94 -5.69
CA ALA A 669 -16.04 -19.50 -5.91
C ALA A 669 -14.73 -18.67 -5.83
N LEU A 670 -13.57 -19.33 -5.76
CA LEU A 670 -12.26 -18.68 -5.71
C LEU A 670 -11.38 -19.01 -6.92
N LYS A 671 -11.60 -20.17 -7.53
CA LYS A 671 -10.81 -20.67 -8.66
C LYS A 671 -10.85 -19.80 -9.92
N GLU A 672 -11.79 -18.87 -10.04
CA GLU A 672 -11.89 -17.93 -11.17
C GLU A 672 -11.03 -16.66 -10.97
N TRP A 673 -10.51 -16.43 -9.77
CA TRP A 673 -9.72 -15.22 -9.47
C TRP A 673 -8.44 -15.10 -10.28
N GLY A 674 -7.80 -16.22 -10.63
CA GLY A 674 -6.63 -16.22 -11.50
C GLY A 674 -6.89 -15.58 -12.86
N ASN A 675 -8.01 -15.93 -13.50
CA ASN A 675 -8.42 -15.34 -14.77
C ASN A 675 -8.92 -13.90 -14.59
N THR A 676 -9.74 -13.66 -13.56
CA THR A 676 -10.32 -12.33 -13.30
C THR A 676 -9.25 -11.27 -13.05
N VAL A 677 -8.27 -11.53 -12.19
CA VAL A 677 -7.21 -10.55 -11.89
C VAL A 677 -6.32 -10.29 -13.11
N TRP A 678 -6.02 -11.34 -13.89
CA TRP A 678 -5.26 -11.23 -15.13
C TRP A 678 -6.02 -10.40 -16.17
N ASP A 679 -7.30 -10.70 -16.41
CA ASP A 679 -8.11 -10.00 -17.41
C ASP A 679 -8.27 -8.52 -17.05
N LEU A 680 -8.48 -8.20 -15.75
CA LEU A 680 -8.48 -6.81 -15.28
C LEU A 680 -7.15 -6.13 -15.57
N TRP A 681 -6.03 -6.75 -15.19
CA TRP A 681 -4.71 -6.17 -15.41
C TRP A 681 -4.43 -5.98 -16.91
N TYR A 682 -4.70 -7.00 -17.74
CA TYR A 682 -4.43 -7.01 -19.18
C TYR A 682 -5.27 -5.97 -19.93
N HIS A 683 -6.57 -5.88 -19.62
CA HIS A 683 -7.47 -4.89 -20.18
C HIS A 683 -7.04 -3.47 -19.78
N ASN A 684 -6.88 -3.20 -18.48
CA ASN A 684 -6.58 -1.86 -17.99
C ASN A 684 -5.13 -1.42 -18.26
N HIS A 685 -4.25 -2.34 -18.62
CA HIS A 685 -2.95 -2.02 -19.22
C HIS A 685 -3.10 -1.49 -20.66
N GLY A 686 -4.10 -2.00 -21.40
CA GLY A 686 -4.36 -1.68 -22.80
C GLY A 686 -3.80 -2.73 -23.79
N LEU A 687 -3.35 -3.88 -23.31
CA LEU A 687 -2.75 -4.95 -24.13
C LEU A 687 -3.77 -5.65 -25.05
N ASP A 688 -5.06 -5.48 -24.79
CA ASP A 688 -6.15 -5.96 -25.65
C ASP A 688 -6.46 -5.00 -26.82
N GLY A 689 -5.75 -3.87 -26.91
CA GLY A 689 -5.98 -2.84 -27.91
C GLY A 689 -7.18 -1.93 -27.62
N SER A 690 -7.75 -1.98 -26.41
CA SER A 690 -8.81 -1.08 -25.95
C SER A 690 -8.37 0.39 -25.87
N GLY A 691 -7.05 0.62 -25.70
CA GLY A 691 -6.49 1.94 -25.41
C GLY A 691 -6.62 2.36 -23.94
N ALA A 692 -7.10 1.48 -23.06
CA ALA A 692 -7.05 1.69 -21.62
C ALA A 692 -5.59 1.80 -21.14
N SER A 693 -5.38 2.57 -20.07
CA SER A 693 -4.05 2.83 -19.52
C SER A 693 -4.20 3.34 -18.09
N VAL A 694 -4.49 2.43 -17.16
CA VAL A 694 -4.67 2.77 -15.75
C VAL A 694 -3.32 2.84 -15.05
N GLU A 695 -2.96 4.03 -14.58
CA GLU A 695 -1.74 4.25 -13.79
C GLU A 695 -1.74 3.44 -12.50
N GLY A 696 -0.63 2.78 -12.21
CA GLY A 696 -0.50 1.74 -11.19
C GLY A 696 -0.36 0.35 -11.81
N ILE A 697 -1.12 0.05 -12.86
CA ILE A 697 -0.89 -1.10 -13.76
C ILE A 697 0.22 -0.73 -14.75
N VAL A 698 0.00 0.37 -15.49
CA VAL A 698 1.09 1.03 -16.23
C VAL A 698 1.90 1.89 -15.25
N PRO A 699 3.22 2.08 -15.47
CA PRO A 699 4.04 2.87 -14.57
C PRO A 699 3.51 4.30 -14.38
N LEU A 700 3.22 4.67 -13.14
CA LEU A 700 2.85 6.03 -12.72
C LEU A 700 4.12 6.85 -12.51
N ALA A 701 4.24 8.01 -13.14
CA ALA A 701 5.36 8.92 -12.90
C ALA A 701 5.17 9.62 -11.54
N MET A 702 6.06 9.35 -10.59
CA MET A 702 6.03 9.99 -9.26
C MET A 702 6.69 11.36 -9.31
N VAL A 703 7.92 11.41 -9.82
CA VAL A 703 8.71 12.64 -9.97
C VAL A 703 9.58 12.55 -11.21
N THR A 704 9.74 13.67 -11.91
CA THR A 704 10.66 13.80 -13.05
C THR A 704 11.51 15.04 -12.87
N ALA A 705 12.80 14.91 -13.12
CA ALA A 705 13.75 16.00 -13.23
C ALA A 705 14.52 15.86 -14.54
N SER A 706 14.92 16.98 -15.13
CA SER A 706 15.70 16.98 -16.35
C SER A 706 16.76 18.07 -16.36
N MET A 707 17.78 17.87 -17.18
CA MET A 707 18.90 18.78 -17.33
C MET A 707 19.32 18.87 -18.79
N GLY A 708 19.70 20.08 -19.22
CA GLY A 708 19.85 20.45 -20.63
C GLY A 708 18.59 21.15 -21.16
N GLU A 709 18.71 21.87 -22.26
CA GLU A 709 17.56 22.56 -22.86
C GLU A 709 16.81 21.60 -23.81
N LEU A 710 15.54 21.33 -23.49
CA LEU A 710 14.56 20.81 -24.45
C LEU A 710 13.93 21.94 -25.30
N GLU A 711 14.35 23.20 -25.08
CA GLU A 711 13.85 24.30 -25.88
C GLU A 711 14.35 24.15 -27.31
N PHE A 712 13.39 23.99 -28.21
CA PHE A 712 13.63 24.37 -29.59
C PHE A 712 13.61 25.88 -29.49
N ILE A 713 14.78 26.53 -29.42
CA ILE A 713 14.84 27.87 -29.98
C ILE A 713 14.48 27.59 -31.44
N PRO A 714 13.31 28.01 -31.96
CA PRO A 714 13.18 28.10 -33.39
C PRO A 714 14.29 29.06 -33.74
N LEU A 715 15.37 28.53 -34.32
CA LEU A 715 16.38 29.35 -34.93
C LEU A 715 15.62 29.96 -36.09
N SER A 716 14.88 31.04 -35.83
CA SER A 716 14.16 31.81 -36.84
C SER A 716 15.13 32.30 -37.91
N CYS A 717 16.43 32.20 -37.63
CA CYS A 717 17.54 32.53 -38.47
C CYS A 717 18.35 31.31 -39.00
N ASP A 718 17.91 30.07 -38.75
CA ASP A 718 18.40 28.87 -39.47
C ASP A 718 17.56 28.73 -40.74
N PHE A 719 18.05 29.35 -41.81
CA PHE A 719 17.34 29.42 -43.08
C PHE A 719 17.54 28.15 -43.91
N GLN A 720 18.44 27.27 -43.47
CA GLN A 720 18.82 26.06 -44.16
C GLN A 720 18.78 24.88 -43.19
N PRO A 721 17.57 24.42 -42.80
CA PRO A 721 17.25 23.72 -41.56
C PRO A 721 18.20 22.56 -41.22
N ASP A 722 19.39 22.90 -40.73
CA ASP A 722 20.51 22.02 -40.41
C ASP A 722 20.84 22.07 -38.92
N GLY A 723 20.07 22.87 -38.17
CA GLY A 723 20.14 23.02 -36.73
C GLY A 723 21.20 24.01 -36.28
N ARG A 724 21.80 24.80 -37.18
CA ARG A 724 22.86 25.76 -36.85
C ARG A 724 22.50 27.15 -37.37
N ILE A 725 23.06 28.16 -36.72
CA ILE A 725 23.12 29.53 -37.27
C ILE A 725 24.58 29.82 -37.54
N ASP A 726 24.97 29.81 -38.81
CA ASP A 726 26.36 29.98 -39.21
C ASP A 726 26.54 30.81 -40.50
N THR A 727 27.70 30.65 -41.14
CA THR A 727 28.03 31.39 -42.36
C THR A 727 27.08 31.11 -43.51
N ASP A 728 26.46 29.94 -43.53
CA ASP A 728 25.61 29.53 -44.63
C ASP A 728 24.22 30.21 -44.53
N ASP A 729 23.70 30.46 -43.32
CA ASP A 729 22.52 31.31 -43.10
C ASP A 729 22.77 32.77 -43.49
N LEU A 730 23.99 33.27 -43.24
CA LEU A 730 24.40 34.58 -43.71
C LEU A 730 24.43 34.66 -45.23
N ILE A 731 24.76 33.56 -45.92
CA ILE A 731 24.68 33.49 -47.38
C ILE A 731 23.21 33.62 -47.83
N VAL A 732 22.25 33.07 -47.10
CA VAL A 732 20.82 33.23 -47.43
C VAL A 732 20.37 34.69 -47.28
N ILE A 733 20.71 35.37 -46.18
CA ILE A 733 20.45 36.81 -46.02
C ILE A 733 21.14 37.63 -47.10
N ALA A 734 22.40 37.34 -47.39
CA ALA A 734 23.16 38.06 -48.43
C ALA A 734 22.53 37.86 -49.82
N GLY A 735 22.03 36.66 -50.11
CA GLY A 735 21.34 36.33 -51.35
C GLY A 735 20.02 37.06 -51.50
N GLN A 736 19.29 37.30 -50.40
CA GLN A 736 18.00 37.99 -50.38
C GLN A 736 18.10 39.49 -50.04
N TRP A 737 19.31 40.01 -49.81
CA TRP A 737 19.53 41.38 -49.33
C TRP A 737 18.87 42.45 -50.21
N LEU A 738 18.04 43.29 -49.60
CA LEU A 738 17.25 44.35 -50.25
C LEU A 738 16.27 43.87 -51.33
N GLN A 739 15.99 42.56 -51.41
CA GLN A 739 14.87 42.06 -52.22
C GLN A 739 13.55 42.45 -51.57
N ALA A 740 12.52 42.68 -52.40
CA ALA A 740 11.17 43.01 -51.94
C ALA A 740 10.13 42.09 -52.58
N GLY A 741 9.31 41.41 -51.78
CA GLY A 741 8.29 40.48 -52.26
C GLY A 741 7.84 39.47 -51.21
N GLU A 742 6.66 38.88 -51.40
CA GLU A 742 6.15 37.84 -50.50
C GLU A 742 6.98 36.55 -50.60
N GLY A 743 7.22 35.90 -49.46
CA GLY A 743 7.88 34.59 -49.38
C GLY A 743 9.40 34.61 -49.31
N LEU A 744 10.01 35.73 -48.91
CA LEU A 744 11.44 35.79 -48.60
C LEU A 744 11.69 35.07 -47.26
N SER A 745 12.44 33.98 -47.30
CA SER A 745 12.72 33.16 -46.11
C SER A 745 13.54 33.90 -45.05
N ALA A 746 14.28 34.94 -45.47
CA ALA A 746 15.13 35.72 -44.59
C ALA A 746 14.54 37.05 -44.12
N ASP A 747 13.26 37.33 -44.41
CA ASP A 747 12.49 38.43 -43.81
C ASP A 747 11.83 37.90 -42.53
N ILE A 748 12.52 38.11 -41.42
CA ILE A 748 12.19 37.51 -40.12
C ILE A 748 11.87 38.55 -39.06
N VAL A 749 12.18 39.82 -39.33
CA VAL A 749 11.95 40.93 -38.41
C VAL A 749 10.99 41.93 -39.02
N GLY A 750 9.71 41.77 -38.70
CA GLY A 750 8.67 42.75 -38.99
C GLY A 750 7.78 42.39 -40.18
N ASN A 751 8.06 41.31 -40.91
CA ASN A 751 7.28 40.82 -42.05
C ASN A 751 6.94 41.95 -43.04
N ASP A 752 7.92 42.82 -43.31
CA ASP A 752 7.73 43.98 -44.18
C ASP A 752 7.97 43.64 -45.67
N ASN A 753 8.17 42.35 -45.95
CA ASN A 753 8.53 41.76 -47.23
C ASN A 753 9.86 42.29 -47.78
N ILE A 754 10.77 42.75 -46.92
CA ILE A 754 12.09 43.29 -47.31
C ILE A 754 13.19 42.79 -46.38
N VAL A 755 14.10 41.97 -46.90
CA VAL A 755 15.31 41.56 -46.15
C VAL A 755 16.26 42.74 -46.01
N ASN A 756 16.47 43.20 -44.79
CA ASN A 756 17.21 44.42 -44.49
C ASN A 756 18.12 44.29 -43.26
N GLN A 757 18.66 45.42 -42.81
CA GLN A 757 19.58 45.47 -41.67
C GLN A 757 19.01 44.89 -40.38
N ARG A 758 17.69 44.94 -40.19
CA ARG A 758 17.04 44.41 -38.99
C ARG A 758 17.06 42.88 -38.98
N ASP A 759 16.85 42.24 -40.13
CA ASP A 759 16.93 40.79 -40.28
C ASP A 759 18.36 40.29 -40.08
N LEU A 760 19.35 40.97 -40.68
CA LEU A 760 20.76 40.66 -40.46
C LEU A 760 21.19 40.85 -39.00
N ALA A 761 20.67 41.87 -38.31
CA ALA A 761 20.95 42.06 -36.90
C ALA A 761 20.40 40.91 -36.05
N ALA A 762 19.19 40.43 -36.35
CA ALA A 762 18.62 39.27 -35.68
C ALA A 762 19.41 37.98 -35.94
N LEU A 763 19.85 37.74 -37.19
CA LEU A 763 20.75 36.62 -37.51
C LEU A 763 22.03 36.68 -36.66
N LEU A 764 22.71 37.82 -36.63
CA LEU A 764 23.98 37.97 -35.91
C LEU A 764 23.84 37.86 -34.40
N GLU A 765 22.73 38.34 -33.82
CA GLU A 765 22.44 38.18 -32.39
C GLU A 765 22.26 36.71 -32.04
N ASN A 766 21.51 35.96 -32.85
CA ASN A 766 21.28 34.54 -32.62
C ASN A 766 22.52 33.69 -32.92
N TRP A 767 23.34 34.08 -33.90
CA TRP A 767 24.65 33.46 -34.16
C TRP A 767 25.59 33.62 -32.94
N LEU A 768 25.63 34.80 -32.32
CA LEU A 768 26.43 35.03 -31.10
C LEU A 768 25.93 34.21 -29.91
N LYS A 769 24.62 34.05 -29.74
CA LYS A 769 24.03 33.18 -28.70
C LYS A 769 24.36 31.71 -28.94
N GLY A 770 24.26 31.25 -30.19
CA GLY A 770 24.64 29.89 -30.59
C GLY A 770 26.13 29.61 -30.35
N THR A 771 27.01 30.55 -30.65
CA THR A 771 28.47 30.37 -30.45
C THR A 771 28.93 30.47 -28.99
N GLN A 772 28.18 31.13 -28.11
CA GLN A 772 28.46 31.13 -26.66
C GLN A 772 28.04 29.82 -25.97
N ALA A 773 27.20 29.00 -26.59
CA ALA A 773 26.85 27.65 -26.11
C ALA A 773 27.91 26.58 -26.44
N TYR A 774 28.92 26.90 -27.27
CA TYR A 774 30.01 26.01 -27.69
C TYR A 774 31.40 26.40 -27.12
N GLN A 775 31.46 27.31 -26.14
CA GLN A 775 32.68 27.63 -25.36
C GLN A 775 32.42 27.39 -23.89
#